data_AF-A0A8H7H2F8-F1
#
_entry.id   AF-A0A8H7H2F8-F1
#
_cell.length_a   1.000
_cell.length_b   1.000
_cell.length_c   1.000
_cell.angle_alpha   90.00
_cell.angle_beta   90.00
_cell.angle_gamma   90.00
#
_symmetry.space_group_name_H-M   'P 1'
#
loop_
_entity.id
_entity.type
_entity.pdbx_description
1 polymer ?
#
loop_
_entity_poly.entity_id
_entity_poly.type
_entity_poly.pdbx_seq_one_letter_code
_entity_poly.pdbx_strand_id
1 'polypeptide(L)'
;MRSLFLTPFAIAVASAATLVDRQSTSTCECGYKDSTGAVWREAIVSDFTTAAGAEAVLSQNFKKFDYPEAHDDGIYEMNYNVNNVYPYNYGLGLKTSAYSGSGLVQTAGISTLRDNIKYGSFRMRATVPNVPGVCFGFFTYKHDEVPPQEADIEFLSSDQDYYQRVHHTNQPGTIDGDVDPNASKSIVIPGADFTLDWLPSSSKYYYDGTLKSTVSKNSPTKDSSLIVNVWSDGGPLWSRGPPTEDAIATIYYIKAYFNSSSVSESTFNSRCAAAANKTPCPTETTNPYNLRPFKVHVPDEEIERTKTLLRMRRLPTEPIHPGITADNGTQRRDVSTAFPTQTEQIQMLSGTFLTSPQHANTPSWSAIPLLLLHGWPSSILEYLEVIEPLVNALDGQQSFNVIIPSLPGVGYSTLLPKPGATVVDNARIFDTLMTKVLGYETYVGQGGDFGAVNLRQLQTNHSTTLKLALFQSFFAPRPDDAIEDGLLPVPEQTMLDHIAEFTKSGMGYFLIQSSRVSTLGFVMYDNPQAYLAWLGYKYIKTLEWANLPEESHKSYMDAMYSLILLQQYTGTIHTSMAMYQHNGIQYGIEEWKKNPPNQAPFGIQHFEGEFYLAPQSWIKNHGPMIWHQYHKSGGHFASLGAPEDFVDDCRRFFGKNYWK
;
A
#
# COMPACT_ATOMS: atom_id res chain seq x y z
N MET A 1 21.97 10.41 29.18
CA MET A 1 21.94 9.53 27.98
C MET A 1 20.62 8.78 27.99
N ARG A 2 19.62 9.25 27.24
CA ARG A 2 18.34 8.55 27.03
C ARG A 2 18.35 8.04 25.59
N SER A 3 18.73 6.79 25.39
CA SER A 3 18.51 6.08 24.13
C SER A 3 17.02 5.80 23.99
N LEU A 4 16.36 6.44 23.03
CA LEU A 4 15.05 5.98 22.56
C LEU A 4 15.23 4.55 22.06
N PHE A 5 14.62 3.58 22.73
CA PHE A 5 14.51 2.22 22.22
C PHE A 5 13.58 2.25 21.01
N LEU A 6 14.15 2.21 19.81
CA LEU A 6 13.43 1.94 18.58
C LEU A 6 13.14 0.42 18.56
N THR A 7 11.89 0.06 18.79
CA THR A 7 11.41 -1.33 18.78
C THR A 7 11.24 -1.77 17.32
N PRO A 8 11.90 -2.85 16.85
CA PRO A 8 11.76 -3.28 15.46
C PRO A 8 10.38 -3.91 15.21
N PHE A 9 9.73 -3.46 14.14
CA PHE A 9 8.51 -4.04 13.57
C PHE A 9 8.84 -4.69 12.24
N ALA A 10 8.31 -5.89 12.01
CA ALA A 10 8.40 -6.53 10.72
C ALA A 10 7.10 -6.33 9.95
N ILE A 11 7.27 -5.92 8.70
CA ILE A 11 6.18 -5.53 7.82
C ILE A 11 6.47 -6.21 6.48
N ALA A 12 5.49 -6.96 5.97
CA ALA A 12 5.49 -7.31 4.56
C ALA A 12 4.89 -6.14 3.79
N VAL A 13 5.67 -5.57 2.87
CA VAL A 13 5.21 -4.48 2.00
C VAL A 13 5.32 -4.98 0.56
N ALA A 14 4.18 -5.07 -0.10
CA ALA A 14 4.12 -5.23 -1.54
C ALA A 14 3.78 -3.85 -2.13
N SER A 15 4.74 -3.29 -2.90
CA SER A 15 4.80 -1.91 -3.43
C SER A 15 4.75 -0.78 -2.39
N ALA A 16 5.92 -0.30 -1.96
CA ALA A 16 6.04 1.03 -1.35
C ALA A 16 6.45 2.04 -2.44
N ALA A 17 5.51 2.89 -2.84
CA ALA A 17 5.89 4.19 -3.37
C ALA A 17 6.49 5.01 -2.20
N THR A 18 7.68 5.56 -2.39
CA THR A 18 8.29 6.48 -1.44
C THR A 18 7.48 7.76 -1.38
N LEU A 19 6.51 7.86 -0.47
CA LEU A 19 5.81 9.11 -0.19
C LEU A 19 6.58 9.90 0.86
N VAL A 20 6.90 11.13 0.48
CA VAL A 20 7.83 12.06 1.15
C VAL A 20 6.99 13.10 1.90
N ASP A 21 6.92 13.03 3.23
CA ASP A 21 6.19 13.99 4.09
C ASP A 21 6.94 15.34 4.24
N ARG A 22 6.17 16.38 4.56
CA ARG A 22 6.43 17.82 4.50
C ARG A 22 7.71 18.33 5.18
N GLN A 23 8.40 19.23 4.47
CA GLN A 23 9.42 20.09 5.05
C GLN A 23 8.77 21.20 5.89
N SER A 24 9.17 21.31 7.16
CA SER A 24 8.85 22.44 8.04
C SER A 24 9.54 23.72 7.55
N THR A 25 8.94 24.86 7.86
CA THR A 25 9.23 26.24 7.44
C THR A 25 10.62 26.80 7.84
N SER A 26 11.72 26.12 7.54
CA SER A 26 13.06 26.71 7.59
C SER A 26 13.39 27.34 6.23
N THR A 27 13.79 28.61 6.22
CA THR A 27 14.29 29.29 5.01
C THR A 27 15.63 28.66 4.60
N CYS A 28 15.65 28.02 3.43
CA CYS A 28 16.82 27.29 2.90
C CYS A 28 17.83 28.25 2.23
N GLU A 29 18.38 29.19 3.01
CA GLU A 29 19.30 30.23 2.52
C GLU A 29 20.59 29.69 1.89
N CYS A 30 21.02 28.50 2.33
CA CYS A 30 22.15 27.75 1.76
C CYS A 30 21.74 26.74 0.70
N GLY A 31 20.53 26.88 0.15
CA GLY A 31 20.04 26.08 -0.96
C GLY A 31 19.60 24.68 -0.55
N TYR A 32 19.48 23.82 -1.57
CA TYR A 32 18.94 22.48 -1.48
C TYR A 32 19.95 21.47 -2.00
N LYS A 33 20.35 20.52 -1.16
CA LYS A 33 21.33 19.49 -1.50
C LYS A 33 20.63 18.20 -1.91
N ASP A 34 20.95 17.70 -3.10
CA ASP A 34 20.44 16.42 -3.59
C ASP A 34 21.31 15.23 -3.19
N SER A 35 20.83 14.03 -3.55
CA SER A 35 21.48 12.75 -3.24
C SER A 35 22.84 12.57 -3.92
N THR A 36 23.13 13.31 -5.00
CA THR A 36 24.45 13.34 -5.65
C THR A 36 25.42 14.29 -4.94
N GLY A 37 24.90 15.14 -4.06
CA GLY A 37 25.64 16.16 -3.34
C GLY A 37 25.67 17.52 -4.03
N ALA A 38 25.02 17.67 -5.18
CA ALA A 38 24.87 18.97 -5.84
C ALA A 38 23.96 19.88 -5.00
N VAL A 39 24.26 21.19 -5.02
CA VAL A 39 23.52 22.21 -4.29
C VAL A 39 22.82 23.13 -5.28
N TRP A 40 21.50 23.18 -5.17
CA TRP A 40 20.62 24.01 -5.96
C TRP A 40 20.23 25.25 -5.18
N ARG A 41 20.23 26.42 -5.83
CA ARG A 41 20.07 27.71 -5.14
C ARG A 41 18.63 28.04 -4.82
N GLU A 42 17.70 27.52 -5.60
CA GLU A 42 16.28 27.83 -5.54
C GLU A 42 15.43 26.56 -5.68
N ALA A 43 14.17 26.65 -5.28
CA ALA A 43 13.21 25.56 -5.42
C ALA A 43 11.81 26.04 -5.76
N ILE A 44 11.07 25.21 -6.48
CA ILE A 44 9.60 25.23 -6.60
C ILE A 44 9.11 23.90 -6.02
N VAL A 45 8.26 23.95 -5.00
CA VAL A 45 7.67 22.77 -4.38
C VAL A 45 6.15 22.96 -4.37
N SER A 46 5.47 22.23 -5.23
CA SER A 46 4.00 22.20 -5.34
C SER A 46 3.51 20.79 -5.07
N ASP A 47 2.80 20.63 -3.95
CA ASP A 47 2.15 19.38 -3.56
C ASP A 47 0.63 19.52 -3.67
N PHE A 48 0.06 18.93 -4.72
CA PHE A 48 -1.35 19.09 -5.07
C PHE A 48 -2.28 18.19 -4.26
N THR A 49 -1.75 17.30 -3.41
CA THR A 49 -2.57 16.43 -2.55
C THR A 49 -2.94 17.07 -1.23
N THR A 50 -2.33 18.22 -0.90
CA THR A 50 -2.55 18.87 0.38
C THR A 50 -3.99 19.36 0.56
N ALA A 51 -4.42 19.45 1.83
CA ALA A 51 -5.72 20.00 2.21
C ALA A 51 -6.01 21.44 1.74
N ALA A 52 -4.99 22.18 1.28
CA ALA A 52 -5.18 23.50 0.67
C ALA A 52 -5.90 23.41 -0.70
N GLY A 53 -5.89 22.24 -1.34
CA GLY A 53 -6.49 21.98 -2.64
C GLY A 53 -5.56 22.32 -3.81
N ALA A 54 -5.65 21.52 -4.87
CA ALA A 54 -4.76 21.62 -6.03
C ALA A 54 -4.75 23.00 -6.70
N GLU A 55 -5.91 23.68 -6.78
CA GLU A 55 -6.00 25.01 -7.41
C GLU A 55 -5.23 26.08 -6.62
N ALA A 56 -5.33 26.07 -5.28
CA ALA A 56 -4.62 27.00 -4.43
C ALA A 56 -3.10 26.79 -4.53
N VAL A 57 -2.66 25.53 -4.59
CA VAL A 57 -1.23 25.18 -4.74
C VAL A 57 -0.71 25.54 -6.14
N LEU A 58 -1.51 25.32 -7.18
CA LEU A 58 -1.16 25.66 -8.56
C LEU A 58 -0.83 27.15 -8.69
N SER A 59 -1.72 28.02 -8.19
CA SER A 59 -1.62 29.47 -8.33
C SER A 59 -0.37 30.09 -7.69
N GLN A 60 0.33 29.36 -6.82
CA GLN A 60 1.56 29.83 -6.17
C GLN A 60 2.76 29.81 -7.11
N ASN A 61 2.85 28.81 -7.99
CA ASN A 61 4.07 28.53 -8.75
C ASN A 61 3.83 28.39 -10.26
N PHE A 62 2.60 28.22 -10.71
CA PHE A 62 2.25 27.89 -12.09
C PHE A 62 1.08 28.75 -12.61
N LYS A 63 1.05 28.92 -13.93
CA LYS A 63 -0.08 29.49 -14.69
C LYS A 63 -0.64 28.46 -15.67
N LYS A 64 -1.94 28.53 -15.93
CA LYS A 64 -2.65 27.72 -16.92
C LYS A 64 -2.46 28.33 -18.32
N PHE A 65 -2.47 27.48 -19.35
CA PHE A 65 -2.50 27.92 -20.75
C PHE A 65 -3.93 28.23 -21.21
N ASP A 66 -4.05 29.25 -22.07
CA ASP A 66 -5.32 29.74 -22.62
C ASP A 66 -5.10 30.37 -24.01
N TYR A 67 -4.88 29.52 -25.01
CA TYR A 67 -4.62 29.97 -26.38
C TYR A 67 -4.80 28.84 -27.40
N PRO A 68 -5.13 29.17 -28.66
CA PRO A 68 -5.10 28.22 -29.77
C PRO A 68 -3.66 27.94 -30.20
N GLU A 69 -3.38 26.71 -30.65
CA GLU A 69 -2.08 26.28 -31.15
C GLU A 69 -2.23 25.30 -32.31
N ALA A 70 -1.33 25.38 -33.29
CA ALA A 70 -1.28 24.49 -34.43
C ALA A 70 0.18 24.07 -34.67
N HIS A 71 0.41 22.77 -34.82
CA HIS A 71 1.71 22.23 -35.20
C HIS A 71 1.78 22.03 -36.71
N ASP A 72 2.96 22.22 -37.30
CA ASP A 72 3.16 22.11 -38.75
C ASP A 72 2.77 20.74 -39.32
N ASP A 73 2.99 19.66 -38.55
CA ASP A 73 2.65 18.28 -38.92
C ASP A 73 1.33 17.77 -38.29
N GLY A 74 0.58 18.65 -37.63
CA GLY A 74 -0.68 18.34 -36.97
C GLY A 74 -1.86 18.19 -37.94
N ILE A 75 -2.74 17.21 -37.70
CA ILE A 75 -3.99 17.05 -38.48
C ILE A 75 -5.08 17.99 -37.96
N TYR A 76 -5.07 18.28 -36.65
CA TYR A 76 -6.06 19.08 -35.95
C TYR A 76 -5.40 20.25 -35.23
N GLU A 77 -6.06 21.40 -35.29
CA GLU A 77 -5.73 22.54 -34.43
C GLU A 77 -6.21 22.30 -33.00
N MET A 78 -5.45 22.82 -32.04
CA MET A 78 -5.68 22.66 -30.61
C MET A 78 -6.06 23.97 -29.96
N ASN A 79 -6.70 23.88 -28.80
CA ASN A 79 -6.92 25.00 -27.91
C ASN A 79 -6.58 24.60 -26.48
N TYR A 80 -5.53 25.19 -25.92
CA TYR A 80 -5.29 25.11 -24.49
C TYR A 80 -6.37 25.88 -23.75
N ASN A 81 -7.06 25.20 -22.83
CA ASN A 81 -8.22 25.71 -22.13
C ASN A 81 -8.03 25.62 -20.62
N VAL A 82 -8.13 26.75 -19.93
CA VAL A 82 -7.95 26.81 -18.46
C VAL A 82 -8.92 25.92 -17.69
N ASN A 83 -10.11 25.65 -18.24
CA ASN A 83 -11.12 24.79 -17.61
C ASN A 83 -10.76 23.31 -17.66
N ASN A 84 -9.79 22.94 -18.51
CA ASN A 84 -9.25 21.58 -18.57
C ASN A 84 -8.11 21.35 -17.56
N VAL A 85 -7.84 22.32 -16.68
CA VAL A 85 -6.94 22.17 -15.52
C VAL A 85 -7.74 22.36 -14.23
N TYR A 86 -7.94 21.29 -13.47
CA TYR A 86 -8.83 21.29 -12.30
C TYR A 86 -8.42 20.23 -11.25
N PRO A 87 -8.80 20.38 -9.97
CA PRO A 87 -8.59 19.33 -8.97
C PRO A 87 -9.25 18.02 -9.37
N TYR A 88 -8.49 16.92 -9.37
CA TYR A 88 -8.95 15.61 -9.81
C TYR A 88 -8.16 14.50 -9.12
N ASN A 89 -8.83 13.44 -8.63
CA ASN A 89 -8.20 12.28 -7.97
C ASN A 89 -7.13 12.63 -6.91
N TYR A 90 -7.43 13.56 -6.00
CA TYR A 90 -6.51 14.06 -4.96
C TYR A 90 -5.25 14.74 -5.50
N GLY A 91 -5.22 15.16 -6.77
CA GLY A 91 -4.14 15.93 -7.37
C GLY A 91 -4.68 16.98 -8.34
N LEU A 92 -3.83 17.40 -9.27
CA LEU A 92 -4.16 18.32 -10.34
C LEU A 92 -4.40 17.56 -11.65
N GLY A 93 -5.64 17.58 -12.15
CA GLY A 93 -6.00 17.01 -13.44
C GLY A 93 -5.67 17.95 -14.60
N LEU A 94 -5.01 17.43 -15.63
CA LEU A 94 -4.84 18.07 -16.93
C LEU A 94 -5.57 17.21 -17.97
N LYS A 95 -6.53 17.81 -18.68
CA LYS A 95 -7.42 17.10 -19.58
C LYS A 95 -7.25 17.49 -21.05
N THR A 96 -7.18 16.50 -21.93
CA THR A 96 -7.63 16.63 -23.32
C THR A 96 -9.04 16.08 -23.43
N SER A 97 -9.98 16.91 -23.87
CA SER A 97 -11.39 16.53 -23.95
C SER A 97 -11.62 15.55 -25.09
N ALA A 98 -12.63 14.68 -24.93
CA ALA A 98 -13.14 13.86 -26.02
C ALA A 98 -13.44 14.71 -27.26
N TYR A 99 -12.95 14.29 -28.42
CA TYR A 99 -13.14 15.05 -29.64
C TYR A 99 -14.54 14.84 -30.21
N SER A 100 -15.26 15.94 -30.42
CA SER A 100 -16.65 15.94 -30.89
C SER A 100 -16.80 15.72 -32.40
N GLY A 101 -15.69 15.58 -33.13
CA GLY A 101 -15.68 15.50 -34.60
C GLY A 101 -15.67 16.86 -35.31
N SER A 102 -15.67 17.97 -34.57
CA SER A 102 -15.59 19.32 -35.14
C SER A 102 -14.98 20.35 -34.17
N GLY A 103 -14.37 21.39 -34.71
CA GLY A 103 -13.74 22.46 -33.93
C GLY A 103 -12.32 22.12 -33.45
N LEU A 104 -11.80 22.92 -32.53
CA LEU A 104 -10.47 22.74 -31.96
C LEU A 104 -10.45 21.64 -30.91
N VAL A 105 -9.39 20.83 -30.89
CA VAL A 105 -9.16 19.85 -29.83
C VAL A 105 -8.87 20.58 -28.52
N GLN A 106 -9.75 20.43 -27.52
CA GLN A 106 -9.61 21.13 -26.24
C GLN A 106 -8.61 20.42 -25.34
N THR A 107 -7.57 21.14 -24.93
CA THR A 107 -6.39 20.57 -24.29
C THR A 107 -5.95 21.32 -23.05
N ALA A 108 -5.00 20.78 -22.29
CA ALA A 108 -4.56 21.35 -21.02
C ALA A 108 -3.04 21.49 -20.92
N GLY A 109 -2.60 22.57 -20.29
CA GLY A 109 -1.20 22.77 -19.99
C GLY A 109 -0.99 23.83 -18.91
N ILE A 110 0.10 23.68 -18.20
CA ILE A 110 0.58 24.61 -17.19
C ILE A 110 2.05 24.91 -17.44
N SER A 111 2.49 26.10 -17.06
CA SER A 111 3.90 26.46 -17.01
C SER A 111 4.22 27.12 -15.68
N THR A 112 5.48 27.03 -15.27
CA THR A 112 5.96 27.84 -14.16
C THR A 112 5.69 29.32 -14.42
N LEU A 113 5.42 30.07 -13.35
CA LEU A 113 5.39 31.54 -13.40
C LEU A 113 6.75 32.13 -13.77
N ARG A 114 7.81 31.33 -13.60
CA ARG A 114 9.19 31.65 -13.94
C ARG A 114 9.56 31.08 -15.30
N ASP A 115 10.36 31.84 -16.05
CA ASP A 115 10.91 31.52 -17.37
C ASP A 115 12.45 31.55 -17.38
N ASN A 116 13.05 31.66 -16.20
CA ASN A 116 14.48 31.90 -15.99
C ASN A 116 15.19 30.73 -15.29
N ILE A 117 14.58 29.54 -15.32
CA ILE A 117 15.11 28.31 -14.73
C ILE A 117 16.26 27.82 -15.61
N LYS A 118 17.40 27.51 -15.00
CA LYS A 118 18.61 27.08 -15.73
C LYS A 118 19.37 26.00 -14.98
N TYR A 119 19.27 24.78 -15.49
CA TYR A 119 19.80 23.57 -14.87
C TYR A 119 19.19 23.26 -13.50
N GLY A 120 18.92 21.99 -13.25
CA GLY A 120 18.22 21.58 -12.05
C GLY A 120 17.90 20.10 -12.03
N SER A 121 17.37 19.67 -10.90
CA SER A 121 16.71 18.38 -10.72
C SER A 121 15.21 18.62 -10.58
N PHE A 122 14.45 18.13 -11.55
CA PHE A 122 13.01 18.33 -11.69
C PHE A 122 12.29 17.01 -11.47
N ARG A 123 11.47 16.95 -10.43
CA ARG A 123 10.78 15.75 -10.00
C ARG A 123 9.29 15.93 -10.13
N MET A 124 8.62 14.94 -10.68
CA MET A 124 7.16 14.93 -10.76
C MET A 124 6.66 13.53 -10.43
N ARG A 125 5.54 13.46 -9.72
CA ARG A 125 4.73 12.24 -9.67
C ARG A 125 3.44 12.51 -10.40
N ALA A 126 3.15 11.72 -11.43
CA ALA A 126 1.90 11.84 -12.15
C ALA A 126 1.37 10.51 -12.71
N THR A 127 0.06 10.45 -12.83
CA THR A 127 -0.71 9.54 -13.65
C THR A 127 -0.64 9.97 -15.10
N VAL A 128 -0.24 9.08 -16.01
CA VAL A 128 -0.35 9.31 -17.45
C VAL A 128 -1.77 8.99 -17.95
N PRO A 129 -2.28 9.67 -18.99
CA PRO A 129 -3.60 9.39 -19.55
C PRO A 129 -3.71 7.96 -20.11
N ASN A 130 -4.83 7.28 -19.85
CA ASN A 130 -5.10 5.92 -20.32
C ASN A 130 -5.99 5.84 -21.57
N VAL A 131 -6.51 6.98 -22.04
CA VAL A 131 -7.28 7.06 -23.27
C VAL A 131 -6.32 7.32 -24.44
N PRO A 132 -6.27 6.44 -25.45
CA PRO A 132 -5.42 6.63 -26.63
C PRO A 132 -5.69 7.96 -27.33
N GLY A 133 -4.65 8.50 -27.96
CA GLY A 133 -4.74 9.71 -28.77
C GLY A 133 -4.22 10.99 -28.12
N VAL A 134 -3.37 10.94 -27.10
CA VAL A 134 -2.75 12.14 -26.50
C VAL A 134 -1.26 11.95 -26.22
N CYS A 135 -0.53 13.07 -26.23
CA CYS A 135 0.79 13.18 -25.63
C CYS A 135 0.67 13.83 -24.24
N PHE A 136 1.29 13.24 -23.22
CA PHE A 136 1.52 13.84 -21.91
C PHE A 136 3.00 14.20 -21.76
N GLY A 137 3.30 15.49 -21.66
CA GLY A 137 4.67 16.01 -21.60
C GLY A 137 5.02 16.64 -20.26
N PHE A 138 6.27 16.43 -19.82
CA PHE A 138 6.93 17.18 -18.75
C PHE A 138 8.33 17.59 -19.20
N PHE A 139 8.54 18.90 -19.39
CA PHE A 139 9.71 19.37 -20.11
C PHE A 139 10.13 20.79 -19.74
N THR A 140 11.40 21.09 -19.99
CA THR A 140 11.91 22.46 -19.98
C THR A 140 11.73 23.07 -21.35
N TYR A 141 11.26 24.31 -21.49
CA TYR A 141 10.95 24.86 -22.83
C TYR A 141 11.35 26.31 -23.03
N LYS A 142 11.98 26.60 -24.18
CA LYS A 142 12.24 27.96 -24.67
C LYS A 142 11.83 28.10 -26.14
N HIS A 143 10.71 28.78 -26.36
CA HIS A 143 10.06 28.93 -27.67
C HIS A 143 10.81 29.83 -28.65
N ASP A 144 11.41 30.92 -28.18
CA ASP A 144 11.95 31.99 -29.05
C ASP A 144 13.28 31.66 -29.76
N GLU A 145 13.76 30.42 -29.66
CA GLU A 145 15.01 29.96 -30.28
C GLU A 145 14.70 29.08 -31.50
N VAL A 146 15.56 29.15 -32.52
CA VAL A 146 15.42 28.33 -33.73
C VAL A 146 16.70 27.50 -33.91
N PRO A 147 16.68 26.18 -33.66
CA PRO A 147 15.55 25.38 -33.18
C PRO A 147 15.22 25.64 -31.69
N PRO A 148 14.00 25.29 -31.23
CA PRO A 148 13.63 25.40 -29.82
C PRO A 148 14.56 24.56 -28.95
N GLN A 149 14.79 25.00 -27.72
CA GLN A 149 15.60 24.28 -26.74
C GLN A 149 14.72 23.68 -25.65
N GLU A 150 14.66 22.36 -25.63
CA GLU A 150 13.88 21.60 -24.64
C GLU A 150 14.54 20.28 -24.27
N ALA A 151 14.13 19.75 -23.12
CA ALA A 151 14.52 18.46 -22.58
C ALA A 151 13.28 17.81 -21.99
N ASP A 152 12.87 16.68 -22.57
CA ASP A 152 11.48 16.23 -22.50
C ASP A 152 11.35 14.85 -21.87
N ILE A 153 10.25 14.69 -21.14
CA ILE A 153 9.67 13.40 -20.78
C ILE A 153 8.27 13.38 -21.40
N GLU A 154 8.08 12.59 -22.44
CA GLU A 154 6.79 12.47 -23.13
C GLU A 154 6.27 11.03 -23.13
N PHE A 155 4.97 10.91 -22.88
CA PHE A 155 4.22 9.65 -22.93
C PHE A 155 3.14 9.75 -23.98
N LEU A 156 3.08 8.76 -24.88
CA LEU A 156 2.04 8.68 -25.90
C LEU A 156 1.01 7.65 -25.46
N SER A 157 -0.22 8.07 -25.17
CA SER A 157 -1.28 7.15 -24.73
C SER A 157 -1.69 6.12 -25.80
N SER A 158 -1.25 6.33 -27.03
CA SER A 158 -1.44 5.43 -28.18
C SER A 158 -0.37 4.32 -28.28
N ASP A 159 0.63 4.31 -27.40
CA ASP A 159 1.58 3.19 -27.32
C ASP A 159 0.95 1.97 -26.65
N GLN A 160 1.33 0.76 -27.10
CA GLN A 160 0.84 -0.49 -26.52
C GLN A 160 1.10 -0.58 -25.01
N ASP A 161 2.20 0.02 -24.57
CA ASP A 161 2.67 0.06 -23.19
C ASP A 161 2.82 1.51 -22.71
N TYR A 162 1.90 2.39 -23.09
CA TYR A 162 1.92 3.83 -22.79
C TYR A 162 2.21 4.21 -21.33
N TYR A 163 1.85 3.35 -20.38
CA TYR A 163 2.07 3.57 -18.95
C TYR A 163 3.53 3.40 -18.51
N GLN A 164 4.35 2.77 -19.36
CA GLN A 164 5.75 2.47 -19.10
C GLN A 164 6.67 2.86 -20.27
N ARG A 165 6.15 3.13 -21.45
CA ARG A 165 6.93 3.63 -22.58
C ARG A 165 7.03 5.15 -22.51
N VAL A 166 8.25 5.63 -22.48
CA VAL A 166 8.55 7.05 -22.39
C VAL A 166 9.54 7.46 -23.47
N HIS A 167 9.34 8.66 -24.00
CA HIS A 167 10.18 9.30 -25.00
C HIS A 167 10.95 10.44 -24.33
N HIS A 168 12.27 10.36 -24.39
CA HIS A 168 13.18 11.42 -23.95
C HIS A 168 13.72 12.11 -25.16
N THR A 169 13.69 13.43 -25.18
CA THR A 169 14.30 14.20 -26.27
C THR A 169 15.02 15.41 -25.70
N ASN A 170 16.17 15.73 -26.29
CA ASN A 170 16.74 17.07 -26.22
C ASN A 170 16.61 17.67 -27.63
N GLN A 171 15.83 18.74 -27.80
CA GLN A 171 15.63 19.28 -29.15
C GLN A 171 16.85 20.04 -29.68
N PRO A 172 17.11 19.96 -31.01
CA PRO A 172 16.35 19.17 -31.98
C PRO A 172 16.62 17.67 -31.84
N GLY A 173 15.54 16.87 -31.82
CA GLY A 173 15.57 15.42 -31.68
C GLY A 173 15.70 14.68 -33.01
N THR A 174 15.67 15.40 -34.13
CA THR A 174 15.70 14.85 -35.48
C THR A 174 16.86 15.42 -36.31
N ILE A 175 17.29 14.65 -37.31
CA ILE A 175 18.25 15.05 -38.36
C ILE A 175 17.62 14.68 -39.69
N ASP A 176 17.46 15.66 -40.59
CA ASP A 176 16.88 15.48 -41.92
C ASP A 176 15.49 14.80 -41.93
N GLY A 177 14.72 14.96 -40.84
CA GLY A 177 13.39 14.38 -40.66
C GLY A 177 13.38 13.02 -39.92
N ASP A 178 14.54 12.39 -39.71
CA ASP A 178 14.66 11.13 -38.98
C ASP A 178 15.04 11.36 -37.51
N VAL A 179 14.56 10.50 -36.61
CA VAL A 179 14.90 10.55 -35.17
C VAL A 179 16.40 10.32 -34.96
N ASP A 180 17.08 11.24 -34.28
CA ASP A 180 18.47 11.07 -33.86
C ASP A 180 18.53 10.30 -32.54
N PRO A 181 19.00 9.04 -32.52
CA PRO A 181 19.03 8.21 -31.31
C PRO A 181 19.98 8.73 -30.22
N ASN A 182 20.80 9.74 -30.52
CA ASN A 182 21.70 10.39 -29.55
C ASN A 182 21.07 11.61 -28.87
N ALA A 183 20.04 12.20 -29.50
CA ALA A 183 19.27 13.33 -28.99
C ALA A 183 17.87 12.91 -28.52
N SER A 184 17.36 11.75 -28.98
CA SER A 184 16.07 11.19 -28.56
C SER A 184 16.18 9.70 -28.26
N LYS A 185 15.46 9.23 -27.23
CA LYS A 185 15.45 7.84 -26.78
C LYS A 185 14.07 7.42 -26.32
N SER A 186 13.60 6.27 -26.78
CA SER A 186 12.37 5.63 -26.29
C SER A 186 12.73 4.42 -25.46
N ILE A 187 12.28 4.37 -24.20
CA ILE A 187 12.60 3.27 -23.27
C ILE A 187 11.38 2.83 -22.48
N VAL A 188 11.48 1.66 -21.84
CA VAL A 188 10.48 1.14 -20.89
C VAL A 188 10.94 1.37 -19.46
N ILE A 189 10.06 1.88 -18.60
CA ILE A 189 10.35 2.34 -17.24
C ILE A 189 9.38 1.72 -16.21
N PRO A 190 9.80 1.55 -14.93
CA PRO A 190 9.01 0.79 -13.95
C PRO A 190 8.04 1.60 -13.07
N GLY A 191 7.78 2.89 -13.31
CA GLY A 191 7.06 3.68 -12.32
C GLY A 191 6.59 5.06 -12.74
N ALA A 192 5.99 5.76 -11.78
CA ALA A 192 5.29 7.05 -11.96
C ALA A 192 6.00 8.24 -11.28
N ASP A 193 7.12 8.00 -10.60
CA ASP A 193 7.99 9.04 -10.08
C ASP A 193 9.09 9.33 -11.11
N PHE A 194 8.98 10.51 -11.72
CA PHE A 194 9.85 10.95 -12.80
C PHE A 194 10.85 11.96 -12.27
N THR A 195 12.13 11.82 -12.65
CA THR A 195 13.12 12.86 -12.43
C THR A 195 13.86 13.17 -13.72
N LEU A 196 13.89 14.44 -14.08
CA LEU A 196 14.76 15.02 -15.10
C LEU A 196 15.85 15.83 -14.39
N ASP A 197 17.09 15.38 -14.46
CA ASP A 197 18.24 16.22 -14.14
C ASP A 197 18.74 16.86 -15.43
N TRP A 198 18.41 18.13 -15.59
CA TRP A 198 18.94 18.96 -16.69
C TRP A 198 20.24 19.60 -16.24
N LEU A 199 21.33 19.13 -16.82
CA LEU A 199 22.70 19.53 -16.51
C LEU A 199 23.34 20.23 -17.73
N PRO A 200 24.45 20.98 -17.55
CA PRO A 200 25.08 21.72 -18.65
C PRO A 200 25.48 20.91 -19.87
N SER A 201 25.73 19.61 -19.73
CA SER A 201 26.21 18.74 -20.80
C SER A 201 25.31 17.52 -21.06
N SER A 202 24.18 17.41 -20.35
CA SER A 202 23.30 16.25 -20.48
C SER A 202 21.97 16.44 -19.76
N SER A 203 20.95 15.74 -20.25
CA SER A 203 19.71 15.48 -19.53
C SER A 203 19.73 14.03 -19.05
N LYS A 204 19.51 13.81 -17.75
CA LYS A 204 19.45 12.46 -17.16
C LYS A 204 18.06 12.20 -16.63
N TYR A 205 17.58 10.98 -16.87
CA TYR A 205 16.21 10.59 -16.59
C TYR A 205 16.20 9.44 -15.59
N TYR A 206 15.54 9.65 -14.45
CA TYR A 206 15.41 8.67 -13.38
C TYR A 206 13.95 8.32 -13.16
N TYR A 207 13.73 7.06 -12.79
CA TYR A 207 12.42 6.50 -12.49
C TYR A 207 12.52 5.68 -11.20
N ASP A 208 11.67 6.00 -10.23
CA ASP A 208 11.75 5.48 -8.85
C ASP A 208 13.17 5.60 -8.27
N GLY A 209 13.81 6.76 -8.50
CA GLY A 209 15.17 7.06 -8.05
C GLY A 209 16.30 6.35 -8.82
N THR A 210 15.99 5.47 -9.77
CA THR A 210 16.98 4.74 -10.56
C THR A 210 17.24 5.42 -11.90
N LEU A 211 18.51 5.70 -12.24
CA LEU A 211 18.89 6.23 -13.55
C LEU A 211 18.53 5.24 -14.66
N LYS A 212 17.76 5.68 -15.66
CA LYS A 212 17.36 4.84 -16.81
C LYS A 212 17.91 5.34 -18.14
N SER A 213 18.05 6.65 -18.31
CA SER A 213 18.52 7.23 -19.57
C SER A 213 19.40 8.45 -19.34
N THR A 214 20.27 8.71 -20.30
CA THR A 214 21.07 9.93 -20.39
C THR A 214 21.12 10.34 -21.85
N VAL A 215 20.81 11.60 -22.12
CA VAL A 215 20.85 12.24 -23.44
C VAL A 215 21.81 13.41 -23.37
N SER A 216 22.94 13.31 -24.05
CA SER A 216 24.02 14.32 -23.98
C SER A 216 24.08 15.22 -25.21
N LYS A 217 23.51 14.79 -26.34
CA LYS A 217 23.43 15.63 -27.54
C LYS A 217 22.33 16.68 -27.34
N ASN A 218 22.56 17.87 -27.88
CA ASN A 218 21.62 19.00 -27.88
C ASN A 218 21.08 19.41 -26.50
N SER A 219 21.82 19.15 -25.43
CA SER A 219 21.37 19.52 -24.08
C SER A 219 21.06 21.03 -24.01
N PRO A 220 19.87 21.43 -23.51
CA PRO A 220 19.49 22.84 -23.49
C PRO A 220 20.48 23.70 -22.70
N THR A 221 20.76 24.90 -23.22
CA THR A 221 21.73 25.84 -22.65
C THR A 221 21.11 27.17 -22.21
N LYS A 222 19.90 27.45 -22.70
CA LYS A 222 19.11 28.64 -22.40
C LYS A 222 18.25 28.40 -21.16
N ASP A 223 18.02 29.47 -20.42
CA ASP A 223 17.04 29.45 -19.34
C ASP A 223 15.61 29.37 -19.91
N SER A 224 14.76 28.63 -19.20
CA SER A 224 13.46 28.20 -19.71
C SER A 224 12.40 28.15 -18.61
N SER A 225 11.15 27.95 -19.03
CA SER A 225 10.06 27.56 -18.14
C SER A 225 10.04 26.04 -17.99
N LEU A 226 9.44 25.55 -16.91
CA LEU A 226 9.05 24.14 -16.78
C LEU A 226 7.57 24.02 -17.16
N ILE A 227 7.25 23.10 -18.07
CA ILE A 227 5.92 22.90 -18.64
C ILE A 227 5.43 21.48 -18.34
N VAL A 228 4.14 21.36 -18.07
CA VAL A 228 3.41 20.09 -18.09
C VAL A 228 2.16 20.27 -18.95
N ASN A 229 1.92 19.37 -19.91
CA ASN A 229 0.74 19.43 -20.76
C ASN A 229 0.18 18.04 -21.10
N VAL A 230 -1.10 18.02 -21.49
CA VAL A 230 -1.74 16.90 -22.16
C VAL A 230 -2.36 17.45 -23.44
N TRP A 231 -1.89 16.95 -24.58
CA TRP A 231 -2.22 17.52 -25.88
C TRP A 231 -2.43 16.50 -27.00
N SER A 232 -3.15 16.91 -28.04
CA SER A 232 -3.38 16.09 -29.24
C SER A 232 -3.67 16.93 -30.47
N ASP A 233 -2.77 16.86 -31.44
CA ASP A 233 -2.94 17.38 -32.80
C ASP A 233 -3.34 16.30 -33.82
N GLY A 234 -3.49 15.05 -33.39
CA GLY A 234 -3.76 13.90 -34.25
C GLY A 234 -2.63 13.51 -35.21
N GLY A 235 -1.42 14.04 -35.04
CA GLY A 235 -0.26 13.67 -35.85
C GLY A 235 -0.03 12.15 -35.84
N PRO A 236 0.10 11.48 -37.00
CA PRO A 236 0.12 10.02 -37.09
C PRO A 236 1.39 9.40 -36.47
N LEU A 237 2.45 10.18 -36.27
CA LEU A 237 3.71 9.75 -35.71
C LEU A 237 3.85 10.02 -34.20
N TRP A 238 2.99 10.85 -33.61
CA TRP A 238 3.12 11.27 -32.22
C TRP A 238 1.83 11.04 -31.44
N SER A 239 0.96 12.05 -31.31
CA SER A 239 -0.25 11.98 -30.49
C SER A 239 -1.23 10.88 -30.95
N ARG A 240 -1.34 10.64 -32.26
CA ARG A 240 -2.25 9.64 -32.87
C ARG A 240 -3.71 9.77 -32.40
N GLY A 241 -4.10 10.98 -32.00
CA GLY A 241 -5.46 11.30 -31.57
C GLY A 241 -6.30 11.91 -32.68
N PRO A 242 -7.33 12.69 -32.33
CA PRO A 242 -7.75 13.06 -30.98
C PRO A 242 -8.35 11.89 -30.16
N PRO A 243 -8.42 12.02 -28.82
CA PRO A 243 -9.02 10.97 -27.99
C PRO A 243 -10.55 10.92 -28.15
N THR A 244 -11.12 9.72 -28.04
CA THR A 244 -12.58 9.49 -28.13
C THR A 244 -13.30 9.72 -26.80
N GLU A 245 -12.56 9.78 -25.70
CA GLU A 245 -13.03 10.02 -24.34
C GLU A 245 -12.13 11.07 -23.68
N ASP A 246 -12.55 11.59 -22.52
CA ASP A 246 -11.73 12.55 -21.78
C ASP A 246 -10.43 11.88 -21.30
N ALA A 247 -9.30 12.31 -21.84
CA ALA A 247 -7.97 11.81 -21.51
C ALA A 247 -7.34 12.71 -20.44
N ILE A 248 -7.13 12.19 -19.23
CA ILE A 248 -6.71 13.01 -18.07
C ILE A 248 -5.41 12.49 -17.49
N ALA A 249 -4.40 13.36 -17.39
CA ALA A 249 -3.23 13.15 -16.53
C ALA A 249 -3.51 13.72 -15.14
N THR A 250 -3.06 13.06 -14.08
CA THR A 250 -3.19 13.55 -12.69
C THR A 250 -1.82 13.80 -12.10
N ILE A 251 -1.51 15.05 -11.76
CA ILE A 251 -0.23 15.43 -11.16
C ILE A 251 -0.39 15.52 -9.64
N TYR A 252 0.41 14.75 -8.90
CA TYR A 252 0.35 14.73 -7.43
C TYR A 252 1.30 15.76 -6.83
N TYR A 253 2.53 15.85 -7.34
CA TYR A 253 3.45 16.90 -6.96
C TYR A 253 4.42 17.24 -8.10
N ILE A 254 4.94 18.47 -8.06
CA ILE A 254 6.12 18.90 -8.81
C ILE A 254 7.12 19.53 -7.83
N LYS A 255 8.34 19.02 -7.83
CA LYS A 255 9.46 19.51 -7.03
C LYS A 255 10.63 19.82 -7.96
N ALA A 256 10.91 21.09 -8.18
CA ALA A 256 12.04 21.55 -8.98
C ALA A 256 13.08 22.18 -8.07
N TYR A 257 14.31 21.71 -8.12
CA TYR A 257 15.46 22.30 -7.43
C TYR A 257 16.46 22.75 -8.49
N PHE A 258 16.72 24.05 -8.59
CA PHE A 258 17.38 24.61 -9.76
C PHE A 258 18.30 25.79 -9.44
N ASN A 259 19.12 26.12 -10.44
CA ASN A 259 19.75 27.43 -10.54
C ASN A 259 18.95 28.29 -11.52
N SER A 260 19.01 29.61 -11.40
CA SER A 260 18.38 30.53 -12.35
C SER A 260 19.37 31.53 -12.90
N SER A 261 19.00 32.18 -14.01
CA SER A 261 19.76 33.33 -14.52
C SER A 261 19.66 34.56 -13.60
N SER A 262 18.68 34.61 -12.69
CA SER A 262 18.49 35.73 -11.75
C SER A 262 19.35 35.68 -10.49
N VAL A 263 19.79 34.49 -10.05
CA VAL A 263 20.56 34.32 -8.82
C VAL A 263 22.00 33.92 -9.15
N SER A 264 22.89 34.92 -9.09
CA SER A 264 24.33 34.69 -9.24
C SER A 264 24.90 33.87 -8.08
N GLU A 265 26.00 33.17 -8.34
CA GLU A 265 26.70 32.37 -7.33
C GLU A 265 27.22 33.22 -6.15
N SER A 266 27.72 34.42 -6.44
CA SER A 266 28.20 35.35 -5.42
C SER A 266 27.08 35.85 -4.52
N THR A 267 25.91 36.17 -5.09
CA THR A 267 24.71 36.55 -4.32
C THR A 267 24.27 35.40 -3.41
N PHE A 268 24.21 34.18 -3.93
CA PHE A 268 23.85 32.99 -3.15
C PHE A 268 24.84 32.74 -2.01
N ASN A 269 26.15 32.75 -2.29
CA ASN A 269 27.19 32.54 -1.28
C ASN A 269 27.14 33.61 -0.18
N SER A 270 26.83 34.85 -0.52
CA SER A 270 26.68 35.94 0.44
C SER A 270 25.46 35.73 1.36
N ARG A 271 24.31 35.31 0.80
CA ARG A 271 23.11 34.97 1.59
C ARG A 271 23.38 33.80 2.53
N CYS A 272 23.96 32.72 2.03
CA CYS A 272 24.31 31.55 2.84
C CYS A 272 25.32 31.89 3.95
N ALA A 273 26.33 32.72 3.67
CA ALA A 273 27.30 33.15 4.68
C ALA A 273 26.67 33.95 5.82
N ALA A 274 25.63 34.74 5.52
CA ALA A 274 24.85 35.53 6.49
C ALA A 274 23.77 34.72 7.23
N ALA A 275 23.42 33.53 6.75
CA ALA A 275 22.36 32.71 7.32
C ALA A 275 22.72 32.16 8.70
N ALA A 276 21.71 32.10 9.59
CA ALA A 276 21.85 31.49 10.91
C ALA A 276 22.12 29.98 10.81
N ASN A 277 21.47 29.31 9.86
CA ASN A 277 21.72 27.90 9.52
C ASN A 277 22.48 27.83 8.19
N LYS A 278 23.71 27.31 8.25
CA LYS A 278 24.61 27.17 7.09
C LYS A 278 24.51 25.82 6.39
N THR A 279 23.59 24.96 6.84
CA THR A 279 23.37 23.64 6.26
C THR A 279 22.33 23.75 5.15
N PRO A 280 22.64 23.33 3.91
CA PRO A 280 21.65 23.20 2.86
C PRO A 280 20.50 22.28 3.27
N CYS A 281 19.29 22.60 2.88
CA CYS A 281 18.13 21.75 3.08
C CYS A 281 18.27 20.48 2.23
N PRO A 282 17.89 19.29 2.72
CA PRO A 282 17.87 18.12 1.87
C PRO A 282 16.73 18.24 0.84
N THR A 283 16.94 17.82 -0.41
CA THR A 283 15.87 17.74 -1.43
C THR A 283 14.92 16.56 -1.21
N GLU A 284 15.34 15.61 -0.39
CA GLU A 284 14.57 14.44 0.05
C GLU A 284 14.41 14.52 1.56
N THR A 285 13.17 14.45 2.06
CA THR A 285 13.01 14.22 3.49
C THR A 285 13.42 12.79 3.78
N THR A 286 14.53 12.62 4.49
CA THR A 286 14.86 11.34 5.11
C THR A 286 13.68 10.97 5.99
N ASN A 287 12.97 9.91 5.64
CA ASN A 287 11.93 9.35 6.49
C ASN A 287 12.54 9.12 7.89
N PRO A 288 12.07 9.84 8.94
CA PRO A 288 12.72 9.80 10.26
C PRO A 288 12.60 8.41 10.92
N TYR A 289 11.74 7.55 10.37
CA TYR A 289 11.50 6.20 10.86
C TYR A 289 12.47 5.15 10.31
N ASN A 290 13.40 5.52 9.41
CA ASN A 290 14.50 4.66 8.93
C ASN A 290 14.01 3.27 8.49
N LEU A 291 13.12 3.23 7.50
CA LEU A 291 12.64 1.98 6.89
C LEU A 291 13.82 1.19 6.32
N ARG A 292 13.94 -0.07 6.73
CA ARG A 292 15.02 -0.97 6.29
C ARG A 292 14.42 -2.20 5.63
N PRO A 293 14.92 -2.61 4.45
CA PRO A 293 14.62 -3.91 3.90
C PRO A 293 14.92 -5.00 4.94
N PHE A 294 13.97 -5.92 5.10
CA PHE A 294 14.11 -7.05 6.01
C PHE A 294 14.07 -8.35 5.19
N LYS A 295 15.12 -9.15 5.34
CA LYS A 295 15.19 -10.49 4.77
C LYS A 295 15.19 -11.48 5.92
N VAL A 296 14.30 -12.46 5.85
CA VAL A 296 14.30 -13.51 6.85
C VAL A 296 15.50 -14.42 6.63
N HIS A 297 16.19 -14.69 7.74
CA HIS A 297 17.24 -15.68 7.81
C HIS A 297 17.05 -16.49 9.08
N VAL A 298 16.81 -17.79 8.91
CA VAL A 298 16.80 -18.76 10.00
C VAL A 298 18.14 -19.48 9.99
N PRO A 299 18.91 -19.48 11.10
CA PRO A 299 20.17 -20.21 11.18
C PRO A 299 20.00 -21.72 10.96
N ASP A 300 20.94 -22.36 10.25
CA ASP A 300 20.93 -23.81 10.00
C ASP A 300 20.90 -24.63 11.30
N GLU A 301 21.53 -24.12 12.37
CA GLU A 301 21.51 -24.75 13.69
C GLU A 301 20.11 -24.82 14.31
N GLU A 302 19.29 -23.77 14.13
CA GLU A 302 17.90 -23.73 14.62
C GLU A 302 17.00 -24.66 13.81
N ILE A 303 17.25 -24.76 12.50
CA ILE A 303 16.59 -25.72 11.61
C ILE A 303 16.89 -27.16 12.07
N GLU A 304 18.15 -27.51 12.29
CA GLU A 304 18.54 -28.86 12.72
C GLU A 304 18.09 -29.17 14.15
N ARG A 305 18.10 -28.17 15.04
CA ARG A 305 17.52 -28.28 16.39
C ARG A 305 16.03 -28.61 16.30
N THR A 306 15.26 -27.87 15.51
CA THR A 306 13.81 -28.07 15.34
C THR A 306 13.50 -29.45 14.75
N LYS A 307 14.26 -29.89 13.73
CA LYS A 307 14.17 -31.26 13.20
C LYS A 307 14.44 -32.30 14.28
N THR A 308 15.42 -32.06 15.14
CA THR A 308 15.76 -32.97 16.25
C THR A 308 14.64 -33.04 17.28
N LEU A 309 14.06 -31.91 17.69
CA LEU A 309 12.91 -31.86 18.62
C LEU A 309 11.71 -32.63 18.07
N LEU A 310 11.42 -32.46 16.77
CA LEU A 310 10.36 -33.21 16.10
C LEU A 310 10.67 -34.71 16.02
N ARG A 311 11.92 -35.12 15.76
CA ARG A 311 12.32 -36.54 15.71
C ARG A 311 12.32 -37.22 17.08
N MET A 312 12.79 -36.52 18.11
CA MET A 312 12.93 -37.04 19.48
C MET A 312 11.63 -36.99 20.30
N ARG A 313 10.53 -36.58 19.66
CA ARG A 313 9.21 -36.45 20.29
C ARG A 313 8.76 -37.76 20.96
N ARG A 314 8.07 -37.61 22.09
CA ARG A 314 7.35 -38.70 22.75
C ARG A 314 5.86 -38.38 22.72
N LEU A 315 5.08 -39.27 22.12
CA LEU A 315 3.62 -39.19 22.11
C LEU A 315 3.05 -40.19 23.10
N PRO A 316 1.92 -39.87 23.77
CA PRO A 316 1.17 -40.85 24.55
C PRO A 316 0.85 -42.09 23.69
N THR A 317 1.05 -43.29 24.25
CA THR A 317 0.78 -44.54 23.52
C THR A 317 -0.66 -44.99 23.64
N GLU A 318 -1.30 -44.66 24.76
CA GLU A 318 -2.69 -45.01 25.09
C GLU A 318 -3.62 -43.79 25.00
N PRO A 319 -4.92 -43.99 24.72
CA PRO A 319 -5.93 -42.96 24.89
C PRO A 319 -5.97 -42.45 26.34
N ILE A 320 -6.36 -41.17 26.52
CA ILE A 320 -6.42 -40.56 27.86
C ILE A 320 -7.38 -41.32 28.78
N HIS A 321 -8.58 -41.62 28.28
CA HIS A 321 -9.63 -42.37 28.99
C HIS A 321 -10.74 -42.78 28.01
N PRO A 322 -11.47 -43.89 28.24
CA PRO A 322 -12.70 -44.18 27.50
C PRO A 322 -13.71 -43.02 27.53
N GLY A 323 -14.17 -42.56 26.38
CA GLY A 323 -15.13 -41.44 26.26
C GLY A 323 -14.50 -40.06 26.06
N ILE A 324 -13.17 -39.94 26.04
CA ILE A 324 -12.48 -38.74 25.54
C ILE A 324 -12.26 -38.91 24.03
N THR A 325 -12.94 -38.11 23.21
CA THR A 325 -12.96 -38.18 21.74
C THR A 325 -12.30 -36.96 21.10
N ALA A 326 -12.32 -36.87 19.76
CA ALA A 326 -11.87 -35.66 19.03
C ALA A 326 -12.65 -34.39 19.41
N ASP A 327 -13.86 -34.53 19.96
CA ASP A 327 -14.66 -33.41 20.47
C ASP A 327 -14.03 -32.76 21.72
N ASN A 328 -13.11 -33.47 22.38
CA ASN A 328 -12.36 -32.98 23.54
C ASN A 328 -10.98 -32.40 23.18
N GLY A 329 -10.65 -32.30 21.88
CA GLY A 329 -9.40 -31.72 21.41
C GLY A 329 -8.59 -32.64 20.49
N THR A 330 -7.37 -32.19 20.17
CA THR A 330 -6.47 -32.86 19.24
C THR A 330 -6.08 -34.26 19.70
N GLN A 331 -6.20 -35.23 18.79
CA GLN A 331 -5.89 -36.63 19.04
C GLN A 331 -4.47 -36.98 18.59
N ARG A 332 -3.94 -38.10 19.09
CA ARG A 332 -2.61 -38.60 18.70
C ARG A 332 -2.43 -38.68 17.18
N ARG A 333 -3.45 -39.18 16.47
CA ARG A 333 -3.41 -39.35 15.01
C ARG A 333 -3.15 -38.01 14.30
N ASP A 334 -3.76 -36.93 14.80
CA ASP A 334 -3.70 -35.59 14.23
C ASP A 334 -2.33 -34.93 14.43
N VAL A 335 -1.51 -35.43 15.37
CA VAL A 335 -0.14 -34.92 15.64
C VAL A 335 0.93 -35.84 15.04
N SER A 336 0.61 -37.14 14.90
CA SER A 336 1.58 -38.17 14.49
C SER A 336 1.99 -38.13 13.03
N THR A 337 1.09 -37.68 12.15
CA THR A 337 1.26 -37.57 10.68
C THR A 337 1.61 -36.16 10.22
N ALA A 338 1.57 -35.20 11.13
CA ALA A 338 1.30 -33.80 10.81
C ALA A 338 2.51 -32.93 10.46
N PHE A 339 3.72 -33.25 10.92
CA PHE A 339 4.88 -32.45 10.50
C PHE A 339 5.46 -33.00 9.19
N PRO A 340 5.37 -32.28 8.06
CA PRO A 340 6.14 -32.66 6.89
C PRO A 340 7.63 -32.62 7.27
N THR A 341 8.37 -33.66 6.92
CA THR A 341 9.85 -33.69 6.99
C THR A 341 10.50 -32.76 5.97
N GLN A 342 9.73 -31.87 5.34
CA GLN A 342 10.09 -31.18 4.13
C GLN A 342 10.79 -29.85 4.44
N THR A 343 12.00 -29.75 3.89
CA THR A 343 12.84 -28.55 3.78
C THR A 343 12.11 -27.36 3.10
N GLU A 344 10.99 -27.60 2.40
CA GLU A 344 10.23 -26.63 1.60
C GLU A 344 9.54 -25.54 2.44
N GLN A 345 8.92 -25.86 3.59
CA GLN A 345 8.30 -24.84 4.46
C GLN A 345 9.36 -23.92 5.12
N ILE A 346 10.56 -24.44 5.36
CA ILE A 346 11.69 -23.67 5.89
C ILE A 346 12.25 -22.70 4.83
N GLN A 347 12.24 -23.13 3.55
CA GLN A 347 12.60 -22.27 2.43
C GLN A 347 11.55 -21.18 2.18
N MET A 348 10.26 -21.47 2.35
CA MET A 348 9.18 -20.47 2.25
C MET A 348 9.37 -19.31 3.25
N LEU A 349 9.83 -19.63 4.46
CA LEU A 349 10.15 -18.62 5.47
C LEU A 349 11.42 -17.82 5.14
N SER A 350 12.34 -18.36 4.34
CA SER A 350 13.65 -17.76 4.02
C SER A 350 13.62 -16.71 2.88
N GLY A 351 12.43 -16.19 2.58
CA GLY A 351 12.20 -15.18 1.54
C GLY A 351 12.36 -13.73 1.99
N THR A 352 12.49 -12.82 1.02
CA THR A 352 12.36 -11.38 1.26
C THR A 352 10.86 -11.05 1.33
N PHE A 353 10.38 -10.48 2.43
CA PHE A 353 8.99 -9.99 2.56
C PHE A 353 8.79 -8.62 1.88
N LEU A 354 9.46 -8.44 0.74
CA LEU A 354 9.31 -7.31 -0.18
C LEU A 354 9.06 -7.92 -1.55
N THR A 355 7.82 -8.24 -1.85
CA THR A 355 7.45 -8.52 -3.24
C THR A 355 7.36 -7.17 -3.96
N SER A 356 8.43 -6.81 -4.67
CA SER A 356 8.27 -5.92 -5.81
C SER A 356 7.38 -6.63 -6.82
N PRO A 357 6.36 -5.97 -7.41
CA PRO A 357 5.48 -6.58 -8.40
C PRO A 357 6.30 -7.25 -9.52
N GLN A 358 5.97 -8.51 -9.86
CA GLN A 358 6.51 -9.19 -11.04
C GLN A 358 5.57 -9.13 -12.26
N HIS A 359 4.38 -8.54 -12.14
CA HIS A 359 3.48 -8.22 -13.26
C HIS A 359 2.86 -6.82 -13.09
N ALA A 360 3.64 -5.79 -13.44
CA ALA A 360 3.29 -4.38 -13.28
C ALA A 360 2.38 -3.83 -14.40
N ASN A 361 1.22 -4.44 -14.65
CA ASN A 361 0.26 -3.89 -15.63
C ASN A 361 -0.61 -2.76 -15.03
N THR A 362 -0.61 -2.55 -13.71
CA THR A 362 -1.39 -1.47 -13.06
C THR A 362 -0.46 -0.45 -12.40
N PRO A 363 -0.54 0.85 -12.73
CA PRO A 363 0.32 1.87 -12.14
C PRO A 363 0.08 2.06 -10.63
N SER A 364 1.16 2.22 -9.85
CA SER A 364 1.15 2.32 -8.37
C SER A 364 0.33 3.47 -7.78
N TRP A 365 -0.11 4.44 -8.59
CA TRP A 365 -0.93 5.60 -8.18
C TRP A 365 -2.44 5.33 -8.19
N SER A 366 -2.88 4.28 -8.88
CA SER A 366 -4.27 3.82 -8.84
C SER A 366 -4.54 2.86 -7.68
N ALA A 367 -3.48 2.46 -6.97
CA ALA A 367 -3.52 1.44 -5.94
C ALA A 367 -3.96 2.01 -4.59
N ILE A 368 -5.05 1.48 -4.02
CA ILE A 368 -5.54 1.91 -2.70
C ILE A 368 -4.58 1.39 -1.62
N PRO A 369 -4.15 2.23 -0.64
CA PRO A 369 -3.39 1.75 0.51
C PRO A 369 -4.26 0.84 1.40
N LEU A 370 -3.93 -0.45 1.44
CA LEU A 370 -4.67 -1.49 2.14
C LEU A 370 -3.85 -2.06 3.29
N LEU A 371 -4.34 -1.85 4.51
CA LEU A 371 -3.80 -2.45 5.72
C LEU A 371 -4.53 -3.77 6.03
N LEU A 372 -3.84 -4.90 5.95
CA LEU A 372 -4.37 -6.22 6.34
C LEU A 372 -3.88 -6.59 7.74
N LEU A 373 -4.80 -6.85 8.67
CA LEU A 373 -4.49 -7.17 10.06
C LEU A 373 -4.89 -8.62 10.39
N HIS A 374 -3.89 -9.47 10.62
CA HIS A 374 -4.10 -10.86 11.04
C HIS A 374 -4.54 -10.97 12.51
N GLY A 375 -4.92 -12.18 12.94
CA GLY A 375 -5.28 -12.50 14.32
C GLY A 375 -4.39 -13.55 15.00
N TRP A 376 -4.99 -14.32 15.91
CA TRP A 376 -4.42 -15.47 16.60
C TRP A 376 -5.34 -16.71 16.48
N PRO A 377 -4.80 -17.90 16.21
CA PRO A 377 -3.39 -18.23 16.00
C PRO A 377 -3.03 -18.05 14.53
N SER A 378 -2.57 -16.86 14.14
CA SER A 378 -2.18 -16.54 12.78
C SER A 378 -0.94 -15.63 12.75
N SER A 379 -0.52 -15.27 11.54
CA SER A 379 0.55 -14.32 11.26
C SER A 379 0.35 -13.71 9.85
N ILE A 380 1.31 -12.91 9.39
CA ILE A 380 1.36 -12.43 8.01
C ILE A 380 1.25 -13.55 6.95
N LEU A 381 1.57 -14.80 7.32
CA LEU A 381 1.51 -15.96 6.44
C LEU A 381 0.09 -16.27 5.94
N GLU A 382 -0.94 -15.87 6.69
CA GLU A 382 -2.35 -16.06 6.31
C GLU A 382 -2.72 -15.33 5.00
N TYR A 383 -1.99 -14.27 4.65
CA TYR A 383 -2.31 -13.44 3.50
C TYR A 383 -1.46 -13.72 2.26
N LEU A 384 -0.51 -14.66 2.31
CA LEU A 384 0.44 -14.84 1.20
C LEU A 384 -0.23 -15.10 -0.15
N GLU A 385 -1.28 -15.91 -0.16
CA GLU A 385 -2.05 -16.27 -1.37
C GLU A 385 -2.87 -15.10 -1.94
N VAL A 386 -3.20 -14.10 -1.11
CA VAL A 386 -4.00 -12.94 -1.55
C VAL A 386 -3.16 -11.72 -1.92
N ILE A 387 -1.86 -11.69 -1.58
CA ILE A 387 -0.98 -10.56 -1.90
C ILE A 387 -0.89 -10.35 -3.41
N GLU A 388 -0.55 -11.38 -4.17
CA GLU A 388 -0.35 -11.26 -5.62
C GLU A 388 -1.64 -10.80 -6.32
N PRO A 389 -2.81 -11.40 -6.06
CA PRO A 389 -4.06 -10.92 -6.66
C PRO A 389 -4.45 -9.50 -6.23
N LEU A 390 -4.21 -9.09 -4.98
CA LEU A 390 -4.53 -7.73 -4.55
C LEU A 390 -3.62 -6.67 -5.20
N VAL A 391 -2.37 -7.00 -5.44
CA VAL A 391 -1.39 -6.08 -6.04
C VAL A 391 -1.55 -6.02 -7.55
N ASN A 392 -1.63 -7.19 -8.21
CA ASN A 392 -1.67 -7.31 -9.68
C ASN A 392 -3.13 -7.44 -10.15
N ALA A 393 -3.82 -6.31 -10.21
CA ALA A 393 -5.18 -6.26 -10.72
C ALA A 393 -5.22 -6.47 -12.25
N LEU A 394 -6.23 -7.21 -12.74
CA LEU A 394 -6.53 -7.24 -14.18
C LEU A 394 -7.14 -5.90 -14.62
N ASP A 395 -7.15 -5.63 -15.93
CA ASP A 395 -7.70 -4.38 -16.47
C ASP A 395 -9.13 -4.10 -15.95
N GLY A 396 -9.34 -2.89 -15.43
CA GLY A 396 -10.61 -2.45 -14.84
C GLY A 396 -10.86 -2.90 -13.39
N GLN A 397 -9.99 -3.72 -12.81
CA GLN A 397 -10.05 -4.08 -11.39
C GLN A 397 -9.25 -3.11 -10.52
N GLN A 398 -9.65 -2.98 -9.25
CA GLN A 398 -8.93 -2.16 -8.28
C GLN A 398 -7.65 -2.86 -7.81
N SER A 399 -6.51 -2.18 -7.92
CA SER A 399 -5.22 -2.60 -7.35
C SER A 399 -5.02 -2.03 -5.94
N PHE A 400 -4.10 -2.62 -5.17
CA PHE A 400 -3.80 -2.20 -3.79
C PHE A 400 -2.31 -2.10 -3.53
N ASN A 401 -1.91 -1.09 -2.74
CA ASN A 401 -0.64 -1.11 -2.03
C ASN A 401 -0.89 -1.89 -0.74
N VAL A 402 -0.37 -3.11 -0.63
CA VAL A 402 -0.72 -4.05 0.45
C VAL A 402 0.31 -3.99 1.56
N ILE A 403 -0.14 -3.60 2.76
CA ILE A 403 0.67 -3.47 3.97
C ILE A 403 0.17 -4.50 4.99
N ILE A 404 1.04 -5.42 5.39
CA ILE A 404 0.71 -6.50 6.33
C ILE A 404 1.70 -6.45 7.50
N PRO A 405 1.40 -5.72 8.58
CA PRO A 405 2.25 -5.73 9.76
C PRO A 405 2.08 -7.05 10.53
N SER A 406 3.18 -7.59 11.05
CA SER A 406 3.05 -8.59 12.12
C SER A 406 2.55 -7.89 13.39
N LEU A 407 1.49 -8.40 14.01
CA LEU A 407 1.00 -7.92 15.30
C LEU A 407 2.14 -7.94 16.35
N PRO A 408 2.15 -7.01 17.32
CA PRO A 408 3.19 -7.00 18.34
C PRO A 408 3.30 -8.32 19.09
N GLY A 409 4.52 -8.86 19.16
CA GLY A 409 4.80 -10.15 19.80
C GLY A 409 4.54 -11.37 18.92
N VAL A 410 4.29 -11.18 17.61
CA VAL A 410 4.12 -12.26 16.63
C VAL A 410 5.20 -12.19 15.56
N GLY A 411 5.79 -13.34 15.21
CA GLY A 411 6.78 -13.44 14.14
C GLY A 411 8.00 -12.57 14.43
N TYR A 412 8.32 -11.65 13.54
CA TYR A 412 9.49 -10.77 13.67
C TYR A 412 9.17 -9.42 14.33
N SER A 413 7.90 -9.15 14.66
CA SER A 413 7.53 -7.99 15.45
C SER A 413 7.71 -8.26 16.93
N THR A 414 8.51 -7.41 17.57
CA THR A 414 8.71 -7.44 19.02
C THR A 414 7.44 -7.08 19.79
N LEU A 415 7.32 -7.57 21.03
CA LEU A 415 6.24 -7.16 21.91
C LEU A 415 6.41 -5.69 22.31
N LEU A 416 5.30 -4.96 22.51
CA LEU A 416 5.38 -3.57 22.93
C LEU A 416 6.07 -3.44 24.30
N PRO A 417 7.05 -2.55 24.45
CA PRO A 417 7.80 -2.41 25.69
C PRO A 417 6.99 -1.74 26.80
N LYS A 418 5.88 -1.07 26.45
CA LYS A 418 4.97 -0.41 27.39
C LYS A 418 4.19 -1.48 28.20
N PRO A 419 4.33 -1.52 29.54
CA PRO A 419 3.52 -2.41 30.36
C PRO A 419 2.02 -2.12 30.19
N GLY A 420 1.21 -3.17 30.05
CA GLY A 420 -0.24 -3.04 29.88
C GLY A 420 -0.66 -2.43 28.54
N ALA A 421 0.17 -2.54 27.50
CA ALA A 421 -0.20 -2.10 26.16
C ALA A 421 -1.36 -2.93 25.61
N THR A 422 -2.35 -2.27 25.02
CA THR A 422 -3.60 -2.88 24.52
C THR A 422 -3.76 -2.69 23.02
N VAL A 423 -4.85 -3.21 22.45
CA VAL A 423 -5.25 -2.96 21.05
C VAL A 423 -5.40 -1.47 20.71
N VAL A 424 -5.62 -0.58 21.68
CA VAL A 424 -5.60 0.88 21.48
C VAL A 424 -4.19 1.36 21.13
N ASP A 425 -3.16 0.84 21.82
CA ASP A 425 -1.77 1.16 21.52
C ASP A 425 -1.36 0.60 20.16
N ASN A 426 -1.83 -0.61 19.82
CA ASN A 426 -1.61 -1.21 18.50
C ASN A 426 -2.22 -0.36 17.38
N ALA A 427 -3.49 0.06 17.52
CA ALA A 427 -4.16 0.92 16.55
C ALA A 427 -3.38 2.21 16.28
N ARG A 428 -2.90 2.89 17.33
CA ARG A 428 -2.03 4.07 17.17
C ARG A 428 -0.76 3.75 16.39
N ILE A 429 -0.14 2.58 16.62
CA ILE A 429 1.08 2.17 15.91
C ILE A 429 0.77 1.89 14.43
N PHE A 430 -0.32 1.19 14.12
CA PHE A 430 -0.71 0.92 12.74
C PHE A 430 -1.08 2.21 11.99
N ASP A 431 -1.79 3.13 12.64
CA ASP A 431 -2.09 4.44 12.04
C ASP A 431 -0.82 5.27 11.82
N THR A 432 0.12 5.24 12.77
CA THR A 432 1.43 5.89 12.60
C THR A 432 2.22 5.25 11.46
N LEU A 433 2.18 3.91 11.33
CA LEU A 433 2.80 3.20 10.22
C LEU A 433 2.23 3.70 8.89
N MET A 434 0.91 3.71 8.74
CA MET A 434 0.29 4.12 7.48
C MET A 434 0.55 5.61 7.19
N THR A 435 0.36 6.50 8.16
CA THR A 435 0.32 7.95 7.91
C THR A 435 1.66 8.67 8.06
N LYS A 436 2.50 8.25 9.01
CA LYS A 436 3.77 8.93 9.32
C LYS A 436 4.97 8.20 8.76
N VAL A 437 4.95 6.87 8.79
CA VAL A 437 6.05 6.06 8.28
C VAL A 437 5.92 5.88 6.77
N LEU A 438 4.75 5.50 6.27
CA LEU A 438 4.52 5.24 4.84
C LEU A 438 3.94 6.44 4.08
N GLY A 439 3.47 7.47 4.79
CA GLY A 439 3.05 8.74 4.20
C GLY A 439 1.67 8.73 3.53
N TYR A 440 0.84 7.71 3.79
CA TYR A 440 -0.53 7.67 3.28
C TYR A 440 -1.42 8.62 4.09
N GLU A 441 -2.02 9.62 3.44
CA GLU A 441 -2.97 10.53 4.10
C GLU A 441 -4.21 9.78 4.60
N THR A 442 -4.73 8.88 3.77
CA THR A 442 -5.82 7.96 4.11
C THR A 442 -5.50 6.56 3.63
N TYR A 443 -6.09 5.56 4.29
CA TYR A 443 -5.97 4.15 3.92
C TYR A 443 -7.26 3.41 4.24
N VAL A 444 -7.38 2.19 3.73
CA VAL A 444 -8.44 1.25 4.09
C VAL A 444 -7.87 0.09 4.90
N GLY A 445 -8.70 -0.53 5.72
CA GLY A 445 -8.29 -1.64 6.58
C GLY A 445 -9.19 -2.85 6.43
N GLN A 446 -8.60 -4.04 6.46
CA GLN A 446 -9.29 -5.32 6.54
C GLN A 446 -8.76 -6.12 7.73
N GLY A 447 -9.64 -6.82 8.46
CA GLY A 447 -9.22 -7.69 9.54
C GLY A 447 -10.28 -8.66 10.04
N GLY A 448 -9.81 -9.84 10.47
CA GLY A 448 -10.55 -10.85 11.23
C GLY A 448 -9.92 -11.07 12.61
N ASP A 449 -10.59 -11.79 13.51
CA ASP A 449 -10.11 -12.13 14.87
C ASP A 449 -9.54 -10.89 15.62
N PHE A 450 -8.36 -10.95 16.23
CA PHE A 450 -7.69 -9.79 16.84
C PHE A 450 -7.40 -8.69 15.83
N GLY A 451 -7.22 -9.00 14.55
CA GLY A 451 -7.13 -8.03 13.48
C GLY A 451 -8.39 -7.15 13.38
N ALA A 452 -9.58 -7.76 13.48
CA ALA A 452 -10.85 -7.03 13.57
C ALA A 452 -10.93 -6.16 14.82
N VAL A 453 -10.44 -6.64 15.97
CA VAL A 453 -10.41 -5.84 17.21
C VAL A 453 -9.49 -4.61 17.06
N ASN A 454 -8.30 -4.78 16.48
CA ASN A 454 -7.40 -3.66 16.17
C ASN A 454 -8.01 -2.70 15.14
N LEU A 455 -8.67 -3.23 14.10
CA LEU A 455 -9.36 -2.44 13.09
C LEU A 455 -10.53 -1.63 13.67
N ARG A 456 -11.27 -2.20 14.63
CA ARG A 456 -12.32 -1.46 15.36
C ARG A 456 -11.74 -0.30 16.18
N GLN A 457 -10.56 -0.49 16.76
CA GLN A 457 -9.85 0.58 17.47
C GLN A 457 -9.32 1.66 16.52
N LEU A 458 -8.88 1.29 15.31
CA LEU A 458 -8.58 2.25 14.24
C LEU A 458 -9.84 3.02 13.82
N GLN A 459 -10.95 2.32 13.58
CA GLN A 459 -12.24 2.93 13.22
C GLN A 459 -12.75 3.89 14.30
N THR A 460 -12.49 3.60 15.57
CA THR A 460 -12.93 4.41 16.71
C THR A 460 -12.04 5.62 16.95
N ASN A 461 -10.72 5.45 16.88
CA ASN A 461 -9.76 6.47 17.32
C ASN A 461 -9.07 7.23 16.17
N HIS A 462 -9.17 6.71 14.94
CA HIS A 462 -8.44 7.19 13.76
C HIS A 462 -9.35 7.28 12.52
N SER A 463 -10.63 7.63 12.69
CA SER A 463 -11.61 7.72 11.58
C SER A 463 -11.33 8.83 10.57
N THR A 464 -10.40 9.75 10.87
CA THR A 464 -9.94 10.78 9.92
C THR A 464 -8.95 10.24 8.89
N THR A 465 -8.25 9.16 9.19
CA THR A 465 -7.19 8.56 8.36
C THR A 465 -7.61 7.19 7.83
N LEU A 466 -8.32 6.39 8.63
CA LEU A 466 -8.99 5.18 8.15
C LEU A 466 -10.28 5.54 7.40
N LYS A 467 -10.27 5.42 6.07
CA LYS A 467 -11.42 5.81 5.23
C LYS A 467 -12.53 4.76 5.20
N LEU A 468 -12.15 3.48 5.14
CA LEU A 468 -13.09 2.34 5.10
C LEU A 468 -12.53 1.16 5.90
N ALA A 469 -13.42 0.41 6.54
CA ALA A 469 -13.09 -0.82 7.26
C ALA A 469 -13.86 -2.02 6.70
N LEU A 470 -13.19 -3.15 6.52
CA LEU A 470 -13.81 -4.40 6.09
C LEU A 470 -13.55 -5.47 7.14
N PHE A 471 -14.62 -5.91 7.81
CA PHE A 471 -14.54 -6.86 8.92
C PHE A 471 -14.93 -8.26 8.46
N GLN A 472 -14.10 -9.25 8.81
CA GLN A 472 -14.48 -10.66 8.72
C GLN A 472 -15.09 -11.16 10.04
N SER A 473 -14.62 -10.62 11.17
CA SER A 473 -15.14 -10.91 12.51
C SER A 473 -15.71 -9.64 13.13
N PHE A 474 -16.89 -9.70 13.75
CA PHE A 474 -17.56 -8.54 14.36
C PHE A 474 -18.40 -8.97 15.55
N PHE A 475 -18.02 -8.54 16.75
CA PHE A 475 -18.56 -9.06 18.02
C PHE A 475 -19.69 -8.18 18.55
N ALA A 476 -20.77 -8.03 17.77
CA ALA A 476 -21.93 -7.27 18.20
C ALA A 476 -22.75 -8.06 19.25
N PRO A 477 -23.08 -7.47 20.41
CA PRO A 477 -23.99 -8.10 21.36
C PRO A 477 -25.40 -8.24 20.77
N ARG A 478 -26.15 -9.25 21.23
CA ARG A 478 -27.57 -9.42 20.89
C ARG A 478 -28.38 -8.20 21.37
N PRO A 479 -29.09 -7.48 20.48
CA PRO A 479 -30.02 -6.43 20.87
C PRO A 479 -31.20 -6.96 21.69
N ASP A 480 -31.75 -6.14 22.59
CA ASP A 480 -32.93 -6.51 23.39
C ASP A 480 -34.18 -6.75 22.51
N ASP A 481 -34.24 -6.09 21.36
CA ASP A 481 -35.30 -6.18 20.35
C ASP A 481 -34.95 -7.12 19.18
N ALA A 482 -33.93 -7.97 19.34
CA ALA A 482 -33.54 -8.94 18.32
C ALA A 482 -34.69 -9.90 17.98
N ILE A 483 -34.87 -10.17 16.69
CA ILE A 483 -35.80 -11.22 16.23
C ILE A 483 -35.40 -12.59 16.81
N GLU A 484 -36.37 -13.48 16.94
CA GLU A 484 -36.12 -14.85 17.41
C GLU A 484 -35.14 -15.57 16.47
N ASP A 485 -34.23 -16.37 17.03
CA ASP A 485 -33.11 -16.94 16.28
C ASP A 485 -33.60 -17.84 15.13
N GLY A 486 -34.70 -18.58 15.34
CA GLY A 486 -35.32 -19.43 14.30
C GLY A 486 -35.97 -18.65 13.15
N LEU A 487 -36.04 -17.32 13.24
CA LEU A 487 -36.54 -16.43 12.17
C LEU A 487 -35.41 -15.72 11.42
N LEU A 488 -34.14 -15.89 11.83
CA LEU A 488 -33.00 -15.34 11.12
C LEU A 488 -32.81 -16.04 9.75
N PRO A 489 -32.19 -15.40 8.76
CA PRO A 489 -31.77 -16.08 7.53
C PRO A 489 -30.87 -17.30 7.84
N VAL A 490 -30.95 -18.36 7.02
CA VAL A 490 -30.18 -19.60 7.22
C VAL A 490 -28.68 -19.35 7.49
N PRO A 491 -27.97 -18.48 6.74
CA PRO A 491 -26.57 -18.17 7.06
C PRO A 491 -26.33 -17.66 8.49
N GLU A 492 -27.23 -16.83 9.01
CA GLU A 492 -27.14 -16.29 10.36
C GLU A 492 -27.50 -17.35 11.42
N GLN A 493 -28.40 -18.28 11.11
CA GLN A 493 -28.67 -19.43 11.98
C GLN A 493 -27.45 -20.36 12.09
N THR A 494 -26.86 -20.73 10.94
CA THR A 494 -25.63 -21.54 10.89
C THR A 494 -24.49 -20.90 11.70
N MET A 495 -24.32 -19.58 11.56
CA MET A 495 -23.37 -18.81 12.35
C MET A 495 -23.65 -18.91 13.86
N LEU A 496 -24.91 -18.75 14.30
CA LEU A 496 -25.27 -18.90 15.71
C LEU A 496 -25.05 -20.31 16.23
N ASP A 497 -25.29 -21.34 15.41
CA ASP A 497 -25.00 -22.74 15.74
C ASP A 497 -23.50 -22.97 15.95
N HIS A 498 -22.64 -22.44 15.06
CA HIS A 498 -21.18 -22.49 15.23
C HIS A 498 -20.72 -21.75 16.49
N ILE A 499 -21.29 -20.57 16.78
CA ILE A 499 -21.00 -19.81 18.02
C ILE A 499 -21.42 -20.64 19.25
N ALA A 500 -22.60 -21.24 19.23
CA ALA A 500 -23.10 -22.06 20.34
C ALA A 500 -22.23 -23.30 20.57
N GLU A 501 -21.82 -23.98 19.48
CA GLU A 501 -20.90 -25.11 19.55
C GLU A 501 -19.53 -24.69 20.13
N PHE A 502 -18.94 -23.61 19.60
CA PHE A 502 -17.64 -23.12 20.05
C PHE A 502 -17.66 -22.64 21.51
N THR A 503 -18.69 -21.90 21.92
CA THR A 503 -18.78 -21.36 23.28
C THR A 503 -19.00 -22.44 24.33
N LYS A 504 -19.63 -23.57 23.97
CA LYS A 504 -19.89 -24.70 24.87
C LYS A 504 -18.61 -25.39 25.37
N SER A 505 -17.57 -25.53 24.53
CA SER A 505 -16.35 -26.27 24.91
C SER A 505 -15.04 -25.69 24.37
N GLY A 506 -15.06 -24.73 23.45
CA GLY A 506 -13.89 -24.16 22.78
C GLY A 506 -13.18 -23.04 23.55
N MET A 507 -13.80 -22.42 24.56
CA MET A 507 -13.26 -21.21 25.24
C MET A 507 -12.10 -21.46 26.21
N GLY A 508 -11.70 -22.72 26.44
CA GLY A 508 -10.64 -23.05 27.40
C GLY A 508 -9.30 -22.35 27.10
N TYR A 509 -8.93 -22.23 25.82
CA TYR A 509 -7.69 -21.58 25.41
C TYR A 509 -7.67 -20.08 25.80
N PHE A 510 -8.79 -19.39 25.59
CA PHE A 510 -8.94 -17.96 25.83
C PHE A 510 -8.72 -17.66 27.33
N LEU A 511 -9.32 -18.48 28.20
CA LEU A 511 -9.22 -18.31 29.65
C LEU A 511 -7.78 -18.51 30.15
N ILE A 512 -7.10 -19.57 29.72
CA ILE A 512 -5.72 -19.83 30.18
C ILE A 512 -4.72 -18.82 29.60
N GLN A 513 -4.90 -18.37 28.37
CA GLN A 513 -4.05 -17.34 27.76
C GLN A 513 -4.29 -15.97 28.39
N SER A 514 -5.52 -15.65 28.77
CA SER A 514 -5.83 -14.38 29.46
C SER A 514 -5.29 -14.32 30.89
N SER A 515 -5.05 -15.47 31.52
CA SER A 515 -4.78 -15.52 32.97
C SER A 515 -3.40 -16.08 33.34
N ARG A 516 -2.85 -17.03 32.58
CA ARG A 516 -1.64 -17.80 32.89
C ARG A 516 -0.73 -17.97 31.67
N VAL A 517 -0.64 -16.95 30.82
CA VAL A 517 0.16 -16.99 29.58
C VAL A 517 1.63 -17.34 29.80
N SER A 518 2.23 -16.91 30.91
CA SER A 518 3.63 -17.22 31.22
C SER A 518 3.81 -18.72 31.46
N THR A 519 2.94 -19.33 32.28
CA THR A 519 2.95 -20.77 32.53
C THR A 519 2.74 -21.55 31.23
N LEU A 520 1.74 -21.17 30.45
CA LEU A 520 1.42 -21.82 29.18
C LEU A 520 2.56 -21.66 28.16
N GLY A 521 3.17 -20.48 28.12
CA GLY A 521 4.31 -20.15 27.29
C GLY A 521 5.50 -21.06 27.57
N PHE A 522 5.87 -21.26 28.84
CA PHE A 522 6.97 -22.18 29.20
C PHE A 522 6.72 -23.63 28.77
N VAL A 523 5.46 -24.07 28.74
CA VAL A 523 5.11 -25.44 28.29
C VAL A 523 5.37 -25.62 26.78
N MET A 524 5.14 -24.57 25.98
CA MET A 524 5.22 -24.65 24.51
C MET A 524 6.48 -24.03 23.90
N TYR A 525 7.21 -23.18 24.63
CA TYR A 525 8.27 -22.30 24.11
C TYR A 525 9.29 -22.99 23.20
N ASP A 526 9.74 -24.18 23.61
CA ASP A 526 10.72 -25.00 22.89
C ASP A 526 10.16 -26.40 22.61
N ASN A 527 8.85 -26.47 22.36
CA ASN A 527 8.12 -27.72 22.15
C ASN A 527 7.11 -27.56 21.00
N PRO A 528 7.56 -27.68 19.73
CA PRO A 528 6.70 -27.50 18.56
C PRO A 528 5.58 -28.54 18.49
N GLN A 529 5.75 -29.69 19.13
CA GLN A 529 4.72 -30.73 19.25
C GLN A 529 3.59 -30.32 20.20
N ALA A 530 3.93 -29.77 21.37
CA ALA A 530 2.93 -29.23 22.29
C ALA A 530 2.18 -28.06 21.63
N TYR A 531 2.89 -27.22 20.88
CA TYR A 531 2.23 -26.12 20.18
C TYR A 531 1.32 -26.61 19.05
N LEU A 532 1.76 -27.59 18.26
CA LEU A 532 0.90 -28.25 17.27
C LEU A 532 -0.37 -28.83 17.91
N ALA A 533 -0.25 -29.55 19.03
CA ALA A 533 -1.43 -30.08 19.73
C ALA A 533 -2.35 -28.95 20.26
N TRP A 534 -1.78 -27.80 20.64
CA TRP A 534 -2.55 -26.64 21.11
C TRP A 534 -3.30 -25.91 20.00
N LEU A 535 -2.71 -25.84 18.80
CA LEU A 535 -3.31 -25.20 17.62
C LEU A 535 -4.21 -26.14 16.83
N GLY A 536 -3.89 -27.43 16.79
CA GLY A 536 -4.50 -28.42 15.91
C GLY A 536 -6.02 -28.47 16.01
N TYR A 537 -6.58 -28.47 17.22
CA TYR A 537 -8.03 -28.45 17.42
C TYR A 537 -8.69 -27.24 16.73
N LYS A 538 -8.06 -26.07 16.79
CA LYS A 538 -8.61 -24.84 16.22
C LYS A 538 -8.64 -24.92 14.71
N TYR A 539 -7.51 -25.23 14.09
CA TYR A 539 -7.42 -25.37 12.64
C TYR A 539 -8.30 -26.50 12.09
N ILE A 540 -8.38 -27.65 12.78
CA ILE A 540 -9.25 -28.76 12.37
C ILE A 540 -10.71 -28.33 12.44
N LYS A 541 -11.15 -27.72 13.54
CA LYS A 541 -12.55 -27.29 13.70
C LYS A 541 -12.93 -26.19 12.71
N THR A 542 -12.07 -25.20 12.51
CA THR A 542 -12.35 -24.13 11.54
C THR A 542 -12.33 -24.65 10.10
N LEU A 543 -11.55 -25.70 9.81
CA LEU A 543 -11.59 -26.41 8.52
C LEU A 543 -12.89 -27.18 8.33
N GLU A 544 -13.39 -27.88 9.36
CA GLU A 544 -14.68 -28.59 9.34
C GLU A 544 -15.84 -27.66 8.99
N TRP A 545 -15.86 -26.44 9.54
CA TRP A 545 -16.91 -25.45 9.27
C TRP A 545 -16.71 -24.67 7.98
N ALA A 546 -15.48 -24.56 7.46
CA ALA A 546 -15.18 -23.74 6.29
C ALA A 546 -15.74 -24.30 4.97
N ASN A 547 -16.28 -25.53 4.96
CA ASN A 547 -16.90 -26.14 3.78
C ASN A 547 -16.00 -26.10 2.53
N LEU A 548 -14.70 -26.38 2.73
CA LEU A 548 -13.68 -26.34 1.69
C LEU A 548 -13.62 -27.66 0.91
N PRO A 549 -13.31 -27.62 -0.39
CA PRO A 549 -13.07 -28.83 -1.15
C PRO A 549 -11.78 -29.51 -0.65
N GLU A 550 -11.69 -30.84 -0.79
CA GLU A 550 -10.65 -31.68 -0.17
C GLU A 550 -9.23 -31.25 -0.59
N GLU A 551 -9.06 -30.80 -1.82
CA GLU A 551 -7.79 -30.28 -2.34
C GLU A 551 -7.25 -29.05 -1.59
N SER A 552 -8.14 -28.22 -1.01
CA SER A 552 -7.75 -27.02 -0.26
C SER A 552 -7.33 -27.33 1.18
N HIS A 553 -7.66 -28.51 1.71
CA HIS A 553 -7.38 -28.89 3.10
C HIS A 553 -5.88 -28.93 3.38
N LYS A 554 -5.08 -29.35 2.40
CA LYS A 554 -3.62 -29.41 2.54
C LYS A 554 -3.03 -28.02 2.75
N SER A 555 -3.34 -27.05 1.89
CA SER A 555 -2.81 -25.68 1.99
C SER A 555 -3.23 -25.00 3.28
N TYR A 556 -4.48 -25.24 3.70
CA TYR A 556 -4.99 -24.76 4.99
C TYR A 556 -4.17 -25.28 6.18
N MET A 557 -3.84 -26.57 6.18
CA MET A 557 -3.01 -27.18 7.23
C MET A 557 -1.53 -26.77 7.13
N ASP A 558 -1.00 -26.58 5.92
CA ASP A 558 0.36 -26.09 5.70
C ASP A 558 0.58 -24.69 6.28
N ALA A 559 -0.43 -23.83 6.27
CA ALA A 559 -0.39 -22.54 6.93
C ALA A 559 -0.19 -22.66 8.46
N MET A 560 -0.87 -23.61 9.11
CA MET A 560 -0.68 -23.90 10.54
C MET A 560 0.75 -24.36 10.84
N TYR A 561 1.30 -25.28 10.04
CA TYR A 561 2.67 -25.77 10.24
C TYR A 561 3.69 -24.65 10.06
N SER A 562 3.49 -23.80 9.05
CA SER A 562 4.33 -22.65 8.77
C SER A 562 4.30 -21.62 9.91
N LEU A 563 3.14 -21.39 10.52
CA LEU A 563 3.01 -20.55 11.72
C LEU A 563 3.78 -21.12 12.90
N ILE A 564 3.67 -22.44 13.16
CA ILE A 564 4.38 -23.09 14.27
C ILE A 564 5.89 -22.94 14.09
N LEU A 565 6.40 -23.19 12.88
CA LEU A 565 7.82 -23.03 12.57
C LEU A 565 8.26 -21.57 12.68
N LEU A 566 7.49 -20.63 12.12
CA LEU A 566 7.76 -19.20 12.25
C LEU A 566 7.93 -18.81 13.71
N GLN A 567 6.96 -19.14 14.57
CA GLN A 567 6.98 -18.74 15.97
C GLN A 567 8.00 -19.51 16.82
N GLN A 568 8.37 -20.74 16.43
CA GLN A 568 9.49 -21.47 17.01
C GLN A 568 10.81 -20.74 16.71
N TYR A 569 11.05 -20.39 15.45
CA TYR A 569 12.30 -19.73 15.03
C TYR A 569 12.43 -18.30 15.54
N THR A 570 11.31 -17.59 15.70
CA THR A 570 11.33 -16.23 16.26
C THR A 570 11.19 -16.21 17.78
N GLY A 571 10.99 -17.36 18.43
CA GLY A 571 10.75 -17.45 19.87
C GLY A 571 9.45 -16.78 20.33
N THR A 572 8.49 -16.56 19.43
CA THR A 572 7.29 -15.75 19.71
C THR A 572 6.04 -16.55 20.12
N ILE A 573 6.13 -17.86 20.35
CA ILE A 573 4.97 -18.66 20.77
C ILE A 573 4.30 -18.03 22.01
N HIS A 574 5.09 -17.78 23.05
CA HIS A 574 4.60 -17.21 24.31
C HIS A 574 4.17 -15.74 24.20
N THR A 575 4.90 -14.91 23.45
CA THR A 575 4.54 -13.50 23.26
C THR A 575 3.31 -13.32 22.39
N SER A 576 3.05 -14.22 21.43
CA SER A 576 1.84 -14.16 20.59
C SER A 576 0.56 -14.29 21.41
N MET A 577 0.62 -15.02 22.53
CA MET A 577 -0.52 -15.20 23.41
C MET A 577 -0.71 -14.04 24.40
N ALA A 578 0.27 -13.13 24.53
CA ALA A 578 0.21 -12.01 25.49
C ALA A 578 -0.94 -11.03 25.17
N MET A 579 -1.39 -10.97 23.92
CA MET A 579 -2.55 -10.16 23.52
C MET A 579 -3.82 -10.56 24.29
N TYR A 580 -4.01 -11.83 24.64
CA TYR A 580 -5.14 -12.26 25.47
C TYR A 580 -5.04 -11.71 26.88
N GLN A 581 -3.86 -11.76 27.50
CA GLN A 581 -3.67 -11.22 28.86
C GLN A 581 -3.86 -9.71 28.90
N HIS A 582 -3.39 -8.98 27.89
CA HIS A 582 -3.48 -7.52 27.86
C HIS A 582 -4.88 -7.00 27.55
N ASN A 583 -5.68 -7.76 26.80
CA ASN A 583 -6.95 -7.29 26.27
C ASN A 583 -8.17 -7.98 26.91
N GLY A 584 -8.03 -9.24 27.34
CA GLY A 584 -9.09 -10.02 27.99
C GLY A 584 -10.45 -9.94 27.31
N ILE A 585 -11.53 -10.19 28.06
CA ILE A 585 -12.91 -9.97 27.57
C ILE A 585 -13.20 -8.46 27.39
N GLN A 586 -12.53 -7.62 28.17
CA GLN A 586 -12.76 -6.17 28.26
C GLN A 586 -12.60 -5.46 26.90
N TYR A 587 -11.59 -5.82 26.10
CA TYR A 587 -11.36 -5.21 24.79
C TYR A 587 -12.01 -6.00 23.63
N GLY A 588 -12.72 -7.08 23.95
CA GLY A 588 -13.66 -7.73 23.04
C GLY A 588 -15.04 -7.06 23.12
N ILE A 589 -16.05 -7.80 23.59
CA ILE A 589 -17.47 -7.43 23.54
C ILE A 589 -17.77 -6.01 24.08
N GLU A 590 -17.11 -5.58 25.17
CA GLU A 590 -17.39 -4.27 25.79
C GLU A 590 -16.94 -3.08 24.92
N GLU A 591 -15.94 -3.24 24.06
CA GLU A 591 -15.54 -2.20 23.11
C GLU A 591 -16.51 -2.13 21.92
N TRP A 592 -17.04 -3.25 21.46
CA TRP A 592 -18.05 -3.27 20.39
C TRP A 592 -19.38 -2.68 20.82
N LYS A 593 -19.71 -2.77 22.12
CA LYS A 593 -20.83 -2.02 22.73
C LYS A 593 -20.66 -0.51 22.63
N LYS A 594 -19.41 0.00 22.58
CA LYS A 594 -19.16 1.41 22.35
C LYS A 594 -19.47 1.69 20.88
N ASN A 595 -20.54 2.44 20.64
CA ASN A 595 -20.92 2.92 19.32
C ASN A 595 -20.56 4.42 19.20
N PRO A 596 -19.28 4.76 19.03
CA PRO A 596 -18.85 6.15 18.94
C PRO A 596 -19.45 6.84 17.69
N PRO A 597 -19.77 8.15 17.76
CA PRO A 597 -20.19 8.90 16.59
C PRO A 597 -19.02 9.03 15.58
N ASN A 598 -19.34 9.26 14.30
CA ASN A 598 -18.37 9.54 13.22
C ASN A 598 -17.37 8.40 12.92
N GLN A 599 -17.85 7.15 12.95
CA GLN A 599 -17.08 6.00 12.49
C GLN A 599 -16.90 6.03 10.97
N ALA A 600 -15.75 5.54 10.50
CA ALA A 600 -15.55 5.25 9.08
C ALA A 600 -16.60 4.23 8.58
N PRO A 601 -17.19 4.42 7.39
CA PRO A 601 -18.08 3.43 6.79
C PRO A 601 -17.42 2.07 6.68
N PHE A 602 -18.19 1.01 6.90
CA PHE A 602 -17.64 -0.34 6.93
C PHE A 602 -18.47 -1.37 6.19
N GLY A 603 -17.82 -2.49 5.88
CA GLY A 603 -18.41 -3.67 5.28
C GLY A 603 -18.15 -4.93 6.10
N ILE A 604 -18.95 -5.97 5.87
CA ILE A 604 -18.81 -7.31 6.48
C ILE A 604 -18.56 -8.39 5.42
N GLN A 605 -17.42 -9.08 5.50
CA GLN A 605 -17.13 -10.30 4.74
C GLN A 605 -17.61 -11.50 5.55
N HIS A 606 -18.74 -12.07 5.16
CA HIS A 606 -19.40 -13.14 5.90
C HIS A 606 -19.15 -14.48 5.20
N PHE A 607 -18.25 -15.28 5.76
CA PHE A 607 -17.99 -16.65 5.33
C PHE A 607 -18.71 -17.65 6.25
N GLU A 608 -19.38 -18.67 5.70
CA GLU A 608 -20.25 -19.61 6.44
C GLU A 608 -19.57 -20.26 7.66
N GLY A 609 -18.27 -20.58 7.57
CA GLY A 609 -17.50 -21.18 8.64
C GLY A 609 -16.92 -20.22 9.69
N GLU A 610 -17.22 -18.92 9.62
CA GLU A 610 -16.81 -17.96 10.65
C GLU A 610 -17.69 -18.08 11.89
N PHE A 611 -17.04 -18.20 13.05
CA PHE A 611 -17.69 -18.41 14.35
C PHE A 611 -17.50 -17.23 15.30
N TYR A 612 -16.85 -16.15 14.85
CA TYR A 612 -16.71 -14.87 15.55
C TYR A 612 -17.35 -13.70 14.79
N LEU A 613 -18.50 -13.95 14.17
CA LEU A 613 -19.29 -12.92 13.50
C LEU A 613 -20.70 -12.88 14.11
N ALA A 614 -21.26 -11.69 14.31
CA ALA A 614 -22.64 -11.55 14.75
C ALA A 614 -23.61 -11.45 13.56
N PRO A 615 -24.89 -11.78 13.74
CA PRO A 615 -25.92 -11.54 12.73
C PRO A 615 -25.89 -10.11 12.17
N GLN A 616 -26.17 -9.95 10.88
CA GLN A 616 -26.11 -8.67 10.19
C GLN A 616 -27.05 -7.65 10.84
N SER A 617 -28.23 -8.12 11.28
CA SER A 617 -29.22 -7.30 11.98
C SER A 617 -28.67 -6.70 13.28
N TRP A 618 -27.77 -7.40 13.98
CA TRP A 618 -27.16 -6.92 15.22
C TRP A 618 -26.06 -5.90 14.88
N ILE A 619 -25.19 -6.22 13.92
CA ILE A 619 -24.07 -5.37 13.49
C ILE A 619 -24.54 -3.98 13.02
N LYS A 620 -25.68 -3.89 12.34
CA LYS A 620 -26.25 -2.61 11.85
C LYS A 620 -26.47 -1.58 12.97
N ASN A 621 -26.62 -2.01 14.21
CA ASN A 621 -26.78 -1.10 15.36
C ASN A 621 -25.46 -0.48 15.84
N HIS A 622 -24.31 -0.86 15.25
CA HIS A 622 -22.98 -0.49 15.72
C HIS A 622 -22.18 0.39 14.76
N GLY A 623 -22.84 1.00 13.76
CA GLY A 623 -22.27 2.05 12.91
C GLY A 623 -22.75 2.02 11.45
N PRO A 624 -22.11 2.82 10.57
CA PRO A 624 -22.48 2.94 9.16
C PRO A 624 -22.02 1.74 8.32
N MET A 625 -22.71 0.62 8.46
CA MET A 625 -22.51 -0.57 7.63
C MET A 625 -23.11 -0.37 6.23
N ILE A 626 -22.26 -0.23 5.21
CA ILE A 626 -22.66 0.11 3.84
C ILE A 626 -22.46 -1.06 2.85
N TRP A 627 -21.94 -2.19 3.32
CA TRP A 627 -21.68 -3.37 2.51
C TRP A 627 -21.74 -4.65 3.35
N HIS A 628 -22.21 -5.74 2.78
CA HIS A 628 -22.21 -7.07 3.38
C HIS A 628 -22.30 -8.10 2.25
N GLN A 629 -21.38 -9.06 2.24
CA GLN A 629 -21.40 -10.16 1.28
C GLN A 629 -21.29 -11.47 2.03
N TYR A 630 -22.17 -12.40 1.66
CA TYR A 630 -22.15 -13.78 2.16
C TYR A 630 -21.47 -14.69 1.16
N HIS A 631 -20.66 -15.62 1.68
CA HIS A 631 -19.99 -16.69 0.96
C HIS A 631 -20.22 -18.03 1.66
N LYS A 632 -20.58 -19.04 0.87
CA LYS A 632 -20.88 -20.39 1.39
C LYS A 632 -19.62 -21.22 1.70
N SER A 633 -18.51 -20.89 1.05
CA SER A 633 -17.20 -21.52 1.28
C SER A 633 -16.31 -20.54 2.02
N GLY A 634 -15.41 -21.03 2.86
CA GLY A 634 -14.55 -20.22 3.72
C GLY A 634 -15.05 -20.16 5.16
N GLY A 635 -14.18 -19.72 6.06
CA GLY A 635 -14.50 -19.60 7.47
C GLY A 635 -13.54 -18.66 8.19
N HIS A 636 -13.12 -19.01 9.40
CA HIS A 636 -12.30 -18.15 10.24
C HIS A 636 -10.95 -17.68 9.62
N PHE A 637 -10.34 -18.48 8.74
CA PHE A 637 -9.14 -18.08 7.99
C PHE A 637 -9.49 -17.89 6.51
N ALA A 638 -10.28 -16.85 6.20
CA ALA A 638 -10.90 -16.72 4.88
C ALA A 638 -9.90 -16.49 3.74
N SER A 639 -8.80 -15.78 3.97
CA SER A 639 -7.76 -15.61 2.94
C SER A 639 -7.02 -16.91 2.60
N LEU A 640 -7.12 -17.94 3.44
CA LEU A 640 -6.61 -19.29 3.15
C LEU A 640 -7.70 -20.19 2.57
N GLY A 641 -8.92 -20.12 3.10
CA GLY A 641 -10.02 -21.00 2.70
C GLY A 641 -10.72 -20.58 1.41
N ALA A 642 -10.88 -19.28 1.20
CA ALA A 642 -11.58 -18.69 0.06
C ALA A 642 -10.84 -17.42 -0.45
N PRO A 643 -9.57 -17.55 -0.89
CA PRO A 643 -8.74 -16.40 -1.29
C PRO A 643 -9.37 -15.58 -2.42
N GLU A 644 -10.01 -16.22 -3.40
CA GLU A 644 -10.65 -15.52 -4.52
C GLU A 644 -11.79 -14.61 -4.06
N ASP A 645 -12.70 -15.14 -3.23
CA ASP A 645 -13.83 -14.40 -2.67
C ASP A 645 -13.35 -13.28 -1.74
N PHE A 646 -12.31 -13.54 -0.94
CA PHE A 646 -11.67 -12.52 -0.10
C PHE A 646 -11.15 -11.33 -0.93
N VAL A 647 -10.50 -11.61 -2.06
CA VAL A 647 -9.94 -10.59 -2.96
C VAL A 647 -11.05 -9.84 -3.70
N ASP A 648 -12.07 -10.54 -4.20
CA ASP A 648 -13.22 -9.93 -4.87
C ASP A 648 -13.94 -8.93 -3.97
N ASP A 649 -14.20 -9.32 -2.72
CA ASP A 649 -14.80 -8.47 -1.71
C ASP A 649 -13.98 -7.20 -1.45
N CYS A 650 -12.65 -7.33 -1.27
CA CYS A 650 -11.77 -6.18 -1.11
C CYS A 650 -11.88 -5.23 -2.30
N ARG A 651 -11.82 -5.75 -3.53
CA ARG A 651 -11.92 -4.96 -4.77
C ARG A 651 -13.26 -4.24 -4.89
N ARG A 652 -14.36 -4.98 -4.72
CA ARG A 652 -15.72 -4.44 -4.89
C ARG A 652 -16.09 -3.45 -3.81
N PHE A 653 -15.69 -3.71 -2.57
CA PHE A 653 -15.98 -2.81 -1.46
C PHE A 653 -15.11 -1.57 -1.51
N PHE A 654 -13.77 -1.72 -1.55
CA PHE A 654 -12.87 -0.57 -1.49
C PHE A 654 -12.84 0.19 -2.82
N GLY A 655 -12.74 -0.48 -3.96
CA GLY A 655 -12.70 0.17 -5.28
C GLY A 655 -13.93 1.02 -5.57
N LYS A 656 -15.12 0.58 -5.12
CA LYS A 656 -16.37 1.33 -5.29
C LYS A 656 -16.47 2.55 -4.36
N ASN A 657 -15.83 2.52 -3.19
CA ASN A 657 -16.14 3.47 -2.12
C ASN A 657 -14.97 4.37 -1.69
N TYR A 658 -13.73 4.00 -2.01
CA TYR A 658 -12.55 4.78 -1.61
C TYR A 658 -12.39 6.08 -2.42
N TRP A 659 -12.83 6.11 -3.67
CA TRP A 659 -12.68 7.27 -4.56
C TRP A 659 -13.85 8.26 -4.52
N LYS A 660 -14.91 7.92 -3.77
CA LYS A 660 -15.99 8.84 -3.43
C LYS A 660 -15.57 9.77 -2.30
#